data_AF-A0A927SIK2-F1
#
_entry.id   AF-A0A927SIK2-F1
#
_cell.length_a   1.000
_cell.length_b   1.000
_cell.length_c   1.000
_cell.angle_alpha   90.00
_cell.angle_beta   90.00
_cell.angle_gamma   90.00
#
_symmetry.space_group_name_H-M   'P 1'
#
loop_
_entity.id
_entity.type
_entity.pdbx_description
1 polymer ?
#
loop_
_entity_poly.entity_id
_entity_poly.type
_entity_poly.pdbx_seq_one_letter_code
_entity_poly.pdbx_strand_id
1 'polypeptide(L)'
;MNIKRLACVLAALVMTALLFISVSAESLDDVVVLSAPLVRSSTAKNGMVRVWLKEMGDLSHLDVTVTGSYSINGNTAMKINDGETIAIDFNKSTGAITFTLRGTTYAVSGLEMRLRRHQADGESAVSIAQASRPSNFYPGDLQLLAVQNSNGTYRLYPIMHVYLEYYLKGVVPNEMSASYPIEALKAQAVAARTYVLREVDVRGSYNYDVSDTSSSQVYRGHSATENNATKAVDETKGIVAMNGSAFTGTYYTASNGGQTESVKNAWGSSGYSYLKVKDDPFDASNASSNRRRLTIYKDFDHASQNATLASILTAAARKQCGASAVIESIDSVIPHTPKYAAPSRLYTRMDFGVTVLTNTTVQYATLSFGIFEDLETQLGLSIQSTQNELWSVETVADGYKITVGRWGHGIGMSQRGAQKMAQMGYTYDQILGFYYEGCQRVQYTFTHTILPAGGSGDIVSAEPPAAISPAVQNQATVTLASATDAIPLRYTASESGATLTGVPNGAAVTVLAKGMDWSLVRYGQINGYLPTGLLIFTDTPPTTTNQSATYISQWATVTGTNSLNFRTGPGFDYNVQASLSEGMVLCVLGTQGEWIKVQSGGMVGYVSVDFLTMHRAYPEAISSDTSAMVSLGAEDLSISLLSSPSMTATPIMDIAHGTQVTVLHNDGSWCRVKVAGVEGYLLTSQLDFDATGVTPTDVPGTQGLTAIVNSEANTLNLREGPSKNYNVKAQIPKGTSIIVTERGDTWCAVRWGDLDGYVMTEYLLFPDDPTQTPTSEPTDSPSPSPTDEPLPDITGAPEEYKAWVMGTVNYVNLRVSPSTGAEVIARIPSGDEVAVIEVLGTFTHVRHGVGTGYVLSRHLTYTKPMESIGVMYVNTDVDPLALRDEADLYDSTVLVRIPRGEKLMLYGHVGDWSHVQWGDYVGYCATAYLSWKKPTDYAPDDTPIYDPTMEPVEGWTVLTNNDGMALGLRKWCSMEAPELTSIPAGASPRLLEMGDIWCKITYEGETGYCLTNKLLFFAPN
;
A
#
# COMPACT_ATOMS: atom_id res chain seq x y z
N MET A 1 30.74 47.31 29.54
CA MET A 1 29.29 47.13 29.32
C MET A 1 29.05 47.41 27.84
N ASN A 2 29.02 46.43 26.94
CA ASN A 2 27.84 45.58 26.68
C ASN A 2 28.13 44.11 26.32
N ILE A 3 29.18 43.51 26.89
CA ILE A 3 29.45 42.05 26.82
C ILE A 3 28.21 41.21 27.22
N LYS A 4 27.33 41.74 28.09
CA LYS A 4 26.06 41.08 28.47
C LYS A 4 25.02 40.95 27.34
N ARG A 5 25.06 41.78 26.28
CA ARG A 5 24.14 41.61 25.14
C ARG A 5 24.63 40.57 24.13
N LEU A 6 25.94 40.51 23.90
CA LEU A 6 26.53 39.47 23.03
C LEU A 6 26.42 38.08 23.67
N ALA A 7 26.60 37.99 25.00
CA ALA A 7 26.42 36.75 25.75
C ALA A 7 24.96 36.22 25.72
N CYS A 8 23.95 37.09 25.76
CA CYS A 8 22.55 36.65 25.64
C CYS A 8 22.19 36.14 24.24
N VAL A 9 22.79 36.70 23.17
CA VAL A 9 22.54 36.22 21.80
C VAL A 9 23.29 34.91 21.53
N LEU A 10 24.53 34.76 22.00
CA LEU A 10 25.26 33.48 21.89
C LEU A 10 24.63 32.38 22.76
N ALA A 11 24.14 32.69 23.97
CA ALA A 11 23.46 31.72 24.82
C ALA A 11 22.11 31.25 24.23
N ALA A 12 21.42 32.10 23.46
CA ALA A 12 20.19 31.73 22.75
C ALA A 12 20.46 30.85 21.51
N LEU A 13 21.63 30.98 20.88
CA LEU A 13 22.02 30.18 19.71
C LEU A 13 22.73 28.85 20.07
N VAL A 14 23.25 28.72 21.29
CA VAL A 14 23.93 27.49 21.76
C VAL A 14 22.99 26.58 22.59
N MET A 15 21.87 27.09 23.13
CA MET A 15 20.88 26.23 23.81
C MET A 15 19.93 25.45 22.88
N THR A 16 19.93 25.72 21.57
CA THR A 16 19.16 24.96 20.57
C THR A 16 19.92 23.76 19.97
N ALA A 17 21.20 23.59 20.28
CA ALA A 17 22.05 22.50 19.77
C ALA A 17 22.30 21.35 20.76
N LEU A 18 21.61 21.35 21.92
CA LEU A 18 21.68 20.31 22.95
C LEU A 18 20.28 19.86 23.42
N LEU A 19 19.33 19.83 22.49
CA LEU A 19 18.21 18.90 22.60
C LEU A 19 18.72 17.51 22.27
N PHE A 20 18.32 16.53 23.08
CA PHE A 20 18.59 15.12 22.81
C PHE A 20 18.11 14.81 21.39
N ILE A 21 19.04 14.41 20.50
CA ILE A 21 18.69 13.71 19.28
C ILE A 21 18.21 12.33 19.72
N SER A 22 16.94 12.25 20.13
CA SER A 22 16.17 11.03 19.98
C SER A 22 16.10 10.80 18.48
N VAL A 23 16.96 9.91 17.97
CA VAL A 23 16.84 9.38 16.61
C VAL A 23 15.47 8.74 16.54
N SER A 24 14.54 9.42 15.89
CA SER A 24 13.21 8.92 15.60
C SER A 24 13.35 7.87 14.51
N ALA A 25 12.84 6.67 14.76
CA ALA A 25 12.85 5.60 13.78
C ALA A 25 11.73 5.85 12.77
N GLU A 26 11.96 6.79 11.85
CA GLU A 26 10.99 7.19 10.83
C GLU A 26 10.93 6.19 9.68
N SER A 27 11.99 5.42 9.45
CA SER A 27 12.02 4.28 8.54
C SER A 27 12.18 2.95 9.30
N LEU A 28 12.07 1.84 8.56
CA LEU A 28 12.34 0.49 9.09
C LEU A 28 13.81 0.32 9.50
N ASP A 29 14.71 1.18 8.99
CA ASP A 29 16.18 1.05 9.08
C ASP A 29 16.73 1.16 10.51
N ASP A 30 16.06 1.93 11.36
CA ASP A 30 16.52 2.25 12.72
C ASP A 30 16.03 1.25 13.80
N VAL A 31 15.26 0.21 13.43
CA VAL A 31 14.51 -0.60 14.38
C VAL A 31 15.17 -1.94 14.72
N VAL A 32 15.74 -2.02 15.93
CA VAL A 32 16.13 -3.30 16.54
C VAL A 32 14.89 -4.02 17.10
N VAL A 33 14.61 -5.22 16.58
CA VAL A 33 13.54 -6.11 17.06
C VAL A 33 14.11 -7.22 17.94
N LEU A 34 13.70 -7.26 19.22
CA LEU A 34 14.11 -8.29 20.18
C LEU A 34 12.97 -9.28 20.44
N SER A 35 13.31 -10.58 20.53
CA SER A 35 12.37 -11.64 20.96
C SER A 35 12.03 -11.54 22.44
N ALA A 36 10.74 -11.67 22.77
CA ALA A 36 10.31 -11.98 24.13
C ALA A 36 10.73 -13.43 24.51
N PRO A 37 11.62 -13.65 25.48
CA PRO A 37 12.09 -15.00 25.84
C PRO A 37 10.94 -15.86 26.40
N LEU A 38 11.05 -17.20 26.33
CA LEU A 38 10.02 -18.13 26.82
C LEU A 38 10.51 -18.92 28.04
N VAL A 39 9.73 -18.91 29.12
CA VAL A 39 9.94 -19.70 30.34
C VAL A 39 8.74 -20.61 30.60
N ARG A 40 8.97 -21.78 31.19
CA ARG A 40 7.91 -22.72 31.61
C ARG A 40 7.65 -22.61 33.11
N SER A 41 6.38 -22.55 33.50
CA SER A 41 5.94 -22.66 34.89
C SER A 41 5.50 -24.10 35.19
N SER A 42 5.93 -24.65 36.33
CA SER A 42 5.38 -25.89 36.89
C SER A 42 4.06 -25.70 37.64
N THR A 43 3.68 -24.46 37.94
CA THR A 43 2.47 -24.11 38.70
C THR A 43 1.30 -23.97 37.74
N ALA A 44 0.22 -24.72 37.99
CA ALA A 44 -1.04 -24.55 37.27
C ALA A 44 -1.80 -23.30 37.73
N LYS A 45 -2.56 -22.66 36.83
CA LYS A 45 -3.41 -21.50 37.13
C LYS A 45 -4.88 -21.79 36.79
N ASN A 46 -5.80 -21.13 37.49
CA ASN A 46 -7.22 -21.14 37.09
C ASN A 46 -7.37 -20.45 35.73
N GLY A 47 -8.04 -21.11 34.79
CA GLY A 47 -8.34 -20.62 33.45
C GLY A 47 -9.84 -20.35 33.23
N MET A 48 -10.66 -20.32 34.27
CA MET A 48 -12.06 -19.89 34.14
C MET A 48 -12.15 -18.36 34.03
N VAL A 49 -12.88 -17.88 33.03
CA VAL A 49 -13.14 -16.47 32.73
C VAL A 49 -14.64 -16.22 32.81
N ARG A 50 -15.07 -15.17 33.54
CA ARG A 50 -16.46 -14.75 33.64
C ARG A 50 -16.74 -13.59 32.68
N VAL A 51 -17.46 -13.86 31.61
CA VAL A 51 -17.76 -12.89 30.54
C VAL A 51 -19.20 -12.42 30.66
N TRP A 52 -19.42 -11.14 30.95
CA TRP A 52 -20.75 -10.55 30.90
C TRP A 52 -21.17 -10.31 29.43
N LEU A 53 -22.26 -10.95 29.02
CA LEU A 53 -22.92 -10.69 27.74
C LEU A 53 -23.77 -9.41 27.87
N LYS A 54 -23.23 -8.29 27.42
CA LYS A 54 -23.78 -6.94 27.56
C LYS A 54 -24.50 -6.48 26.29
N GLU A 55 -24.17 -7.02 25.12
CA GLU A 55 -24.79 -6.71 23.81
C GLU A 55 -26.10 -7.48 23.54
N MET A 56 -26.73 -8.03 24.56
CA MET A 56 -28.02 -8.74 24.43
C MET A 56 -29.21 -7.78 24.31
N GLY A 57 -30.30 -8.25 23.68
CA GLY A 57 -31.56 -7.54 23.51
C GLY A 57 -32.39 -7.39 24.79
N ASP A 58 -33.72 -7.48 24.70
CA ASP A 58 -34.53 -7.43 25.92
C ASP A 58 -34.31 -8.70 26.78
N LEU A 59 -33.83 -8.49 28.00
CA LEU A 59 -33.54 -9.54 28.99
C LEU A 59 -34.78 -9.93 29.82
N SER A 60 -36.00 -9.56 29.41
CA SER A 60 -37.23 -10.01 30.08
C SER A 60 -37.57 -11.47 29.77
N HIS A 61 -37.10 -11.98 28.63
CA HIS A 61 -37.29 -13.35 28.18
C HIS A 61 -36.04 -13.82 27.40
N LEU A 62 -35.59 -15.05 27.65
CA LEU A 62 -34.44 -15.67 26.98
C LEU A 62 -34.78 -17.10 26.54
N ASP A 63 -34.56 -17.40 25.27
CA ASP A 63 -34.55 -18.77 24.75
C ASP A 63 -33.10 -19.24 24.64
N VAL A 64 -32.77 -20.28 25.40
CA VAL A 64 -31.42 -20.85 25.45
C VAL A 64 -31.45 -22.30 24.99
N THR A 65 -30.80 -22.61 23.88
CA THR A 65 -30.65 -23.99 23.39
C THR A 65 -29.30 -24.53 23.83
N VAL A 66 -29.28 -25.73 24.43
CA VAL A 66 -28.01 -26.34 24.86
C VAL A 66 -27.49 -27.33 23.82
N THR A 67 -26.17 -27.42 23.70
CA THR A 67 -25.46 -28.48 22.99
C THR A 67 -24.59 -29.23 23.98
N GLY A 68 -24.67 -30.55 24.03
CA GLY A 68 -24.06 -31.38 25.06
C GLY A 68 -24.97 -31.59 26.30
N SER A 69 -24.38 -31.88 27.46
CA SER A 69 -25.11 -32.32 28.65
C SER A 69 -25.13 -31.25 29.74
N TYR A 70 -26.29 -30.64 30.01
CA TYR A 70 -26.46 -29.57 31.00
C TYR A 70 -27.44 -29.92 32.13
N SER A 71 -27.35 -29.23 33.26
CA SER A 71 -28.38 -29.24 34.30
C SER A 71 -28.59 -27.87 34.96
N ILE A 72 -29.80 -27.67 35.50
CA ILE A 72 -30.14 -26.45 36.26
C ILE A 72 -29.46 -26.49 37.63
N ASN A 73 -28.63 -25.48 37.91
CA ASN A 73 -27.90 -25.32 39.18
C ASN A 73 -27.05 -26.55 39.59
N GLY A 74 -26.68 -27.41 38.64
CA GLY A 74 -25.98 -28.67 38.92
C GLY A 74 -26.86 -29.81 39.45
N ASN A 75 -28.18 -29.63 39.50
CA ASN A 75 -29.12 -30.66 39.93
C ASN A 75 -29.34 -31.68 38.81
N THR A 76 -28.76 -32.88 38.96
CA THR A 76 -28.84 -33.97 37.96
C THR A 76 -30.26 -34.47 37.68
N ALA A 77 -31.24 -34.21 38.55
CA ALA A 77 -32.66 -34.47 38.27
C ALA A 77 -33.28 -33.45 37.30
N MET A 78 -32.69 -32.25 37.19
CA MET A 78 -33.08 -31.18 36.27
C MET A 78 -32.13 -31.12 35.07
N LYS A 79 -31.92 -32.28 34.43
CA LYS A 79 -31.08 -32.42 33.23
C LYS A 79 -31.79 -31.89 31.97
N ILE A 80 -31.07 -31.07 31.23
CA ILE A 80 -31.41 -30.62 29.87
C ILE A 80 -30.71 -31.57 28.88
N ASN A 81 -31.43 -32.00 27.86
CA ASN A 81 -30.90 -32.88 26.81
C ASN A 81 -30.21 -32.07 25.70
N ASP A 82 -29.35 -32.73 24.94
CA ASP A 82 -28.72 -32.12 23.75
C ASP A 82 -29.78 -31.64 22.74
N GLY A 83 -29.60 -30.42 22.22
CA GLY A 83 -30.53 -29.76 21.30
C GLY A 83 -31.82 -29.23 21.95
N GLU A 84 -32.00 -29.36 23.26
CA GLU A 84 -33.20 -28.89 23.96
C GLU A 84 -33.12 -27.40 24.32
N THR A 85 -34.21 -26.67 24.07
CA THR A 85 -34.37 -25.25 24.40
C THR A 85 -35.07 -25.08 25.75
N ILE A 86 -34.54 -24.18 26.58
CA ILE A 86 -35.15 -23.69 27.81
C ILE A 86 -35.52 -22.22 27.66
N ALA A 87 -36.79 -21.91 27.92
CA ALA A 87 -37.29 -20.54 27.97
C ALA A 87 -37.14 -20.00 29.40
N ILE A 88 -36.64 -18.78 29.57
CA ILE A 88 -36.31 -18.19 30.87
C ILE A 88 -36.88 -16.76 30.93
N ASP A 89 -37.73 -16.49 31.92
CA ASP A 89 -38.33 -15.16 32.14
C ASP A 89 -37.70 -14.45 33.34
N PHE A 90 -37.59 -13.13 33.26
CA PHE A 90 -37.01 -12.28 34.29
C PHE A 90 -37.88 -11.06 34.61
N ASN A 91 -38.24 -10.94 35.90
CA ASN A 91 -39.03 -9.82 36.40
C ASN A 91 -38.13 -8.68 36.93
N LYS A 92 -38.02 -7.59 36.15
CA LYS A 92 -37.24 -6.39 36.48
C LYS A 92 -37.68 -5.68 37.77
N SER A 93 -38.89 -5.92 38.28
CA SER A 93 -39.40 -5.29 39.52
C SER A 93 -39.09 -6.10 40.78
N THR A 94 -39.09 -7.44 40.69
CA THR A 94 -38.89 -8.33 41.85
C THR A 94 -37.54 -9.05 41.87
N GLY A 95 -36.82 -9.06 40.75
CA GLY A 95 -35.60 -9.85 40.57
C GLY A 95 -35.84 -11.34 40.31
N ALA A 96 -37.09 -11.79 40.30
CA ALA A 96 -37.45 -13.18 40.14
C ALA A 96 -37.06 -13.71 38.75
N ILE A 97 -36.48 -14.93 38.73
CA ILE A 97 -36.16 -15.70 37.54
C ILE A 97 -37.09 -16.93 37.54
N THR A 98 -37.76 -17.20 36.42
CA THR A 98 -38.52 -18.44 36.19
C THR A 98 -38.03 -19.09 34.91
N PHE A 99 -38.13 -20.41 34.80
CA PHE A 99 -37.79 -21.12 33.57
C PHE A 99 -38.82 -22.19 33.21
N THR A 100 -39.04 -22.41 31.92
CA THR A 100 -39.95 -23.42 31.39
C THR A 100 -39.14 -24.49 30.66
N LEU A 101 -39.22 -25.72 31.17
CA LEU A 101 -38.57 -26.91 30.62
C LEU A 101 -39.65 -27.96 30.34
N ARG A 102 -39.71 -28.47 29.11
CA ARG A 102 -40.71 -29.49 28.67
C ARG A 102 -42.17 -29.09 29.01
N GLY A 103 -42.50 -27.82 28.82
CA GLY A 103 -43.84 -27.27 29.09
C GLY A 103 -44.19 -27.06 30.57
N THR A 104 -43.28 -27.32 31.51
CA THR A 104 -43.48 -27.05 32.95
C THR A 104 -42.65 -25.85 33.37
N THR A 105 -43.28 -24.86 33.99
CA THR A 105 -42.62 -23.66 34.51
C THR A 105 -42.21 -23.83 35.98
N TYR A 106 -40.97 -23.46 36.30
CA TYR A 106 -40.37 -23.54 37.63
C TYR A 106 -39.90 -22.16 38.08
N ALA A 107 -40.07 -21.85 39.36
CA ALA A 107 -39.47 -20.68 39.99
C ALA A 107 -38.07 -21.00 40.52
N VAL A 108 -37.10 -20.12 40.24
CA VAL A 108 -35.76 -20.23 40.81
C VAL A 108 -35.78 -19.75 42.25
N SER A 109 -35.14 -20.50 43.15
CA SER A 109 -34.98 -20.08 44.55
C SER A 109 -33.83 -19.07 44.65
N GLY A 110 -34.16 -17.80 44.92
CA GLY A 110 -33.20 -16.71 45.03
C GLY A 110 -33.11 -15.86 43.76
N LEU A 111 -31.95 -15.22 43.56
CA LEU A 111 -31.67 -14.24 42.50
C LEU A 111 -30.63 -14.73 41.48
N GLU A 112 -30.33 -16.03 41.48
CA GLU A 112 -29.31 -16.63 40.62
C GLU A 112 -29.75 -17.98 40.05
N MET A 113 -29.56 -18.16 38.74
CA MET A 113 -29.74 -19.42 38.03
C MET A 113 -28.46 -19.75 37.25
N ARG A 114 -28.11 -21.03 37.13
CA ARG A 114 -27.02 -21.50 36.28
C ARG A 114 -27.44 -22.67 35.40
N LEU A 115 -27.01 -22.66 34.16
CA LEU A 115 -26.90 -23.86 33.32
C LEU A 115 -25.47 -24.39 33.50
N ARG A 116 -25.33 -25.52 34.20
CA ARG A 116 -24.03 -26.16 34.48
C ARG A 116 -23.79 -27.29 33.49
N ARG A 117 -22.64 -27.30 32.80
CA ARG A 117 -22.26 -28.37 31.87
C ARG A 117 -21.63 -29.55 32.63
N HIS A 118 -21.99 -30.74 32.18
CA HIS A 118 -21.40 -32.00 32.62
C HIS A 118 -20.38 -32.48 31.58
N GLN A 119 -19.36 -33.19 32.04
CA GLN A 119 -18.41 -33.89 31.20
C GLN A 119 -19.16 -34.89 30.30
N ALA A 120 -18.98 -34.74 28.99
CA ALA A 120 -19.54 -35.56 27.94
C ALA A 120 -18.56 -35.58 26.76
N ASP A 121 -18.78 -36.45 25.77
CA ASP A 121 -18.03 -36.45 24.53
C ASP A 121 -18.51 -35.29 23.63
N GLY A 122 -17.58 -34.59 22.99
CA GLY A 122 -17.85 -33.39 22.18
C GLY A 122 -17.88 -32.08 22.98
N GLU A 123 -18.04 -30.95 22.29
CA GLU A 123 -18.08 -29.63 22.93
C GLU A 123 -19.45 -29.35 23.55
N SER A 124 -19.45 -28.87 24.81
CA SER A 124 -20.67 -28.42 25.49
C SER A 124 -20.76 -26.89 25.50
N ALA A 125 -21.85 -26.36 24.95
CA ALA A 125 -22.09 -24.93 24.75
C ALA A 125 -23.59 -24.58 24.82
N VAL A 126 -23.92 -23.29 24.82
CA VAL A 126 -25.30 -22.79 24.71
C VAL A 126 -25.42 -21.81 23.54
N SER A 127 -26.53 -21.83 22.81
CA SER A 127 -26.97 -20.75 21.91
C SER A 127 -28.07 -19.95 22.62
N ILE A 128 -28.11 -18.63 22.41
CA ILE A 128 -29.05 -17.73 23.07
C ILE A 128 -29.72 -16.87 21.99
N ALA A 129 -31.04 -17.00 21.81
CA ALA A 129 -31.75 -16.37 20.70
C ALA A 129 -31.71 -14.84 20.74
N GLN A 130 -31.60 -14.26 21.94
CA GLN A 130 -31.58 -12.81 22.21
C GLN A 130 -30.15 -12.22 22.26
N ALA A 131 -29.11 -13.01 21.93
CA ALA A 131 -27.74 -12.50 21.79
C ALA A 131 -27.53 -11.76 20.46
N SER A 132 -26.53 -10.87 20.40
CA SER A 132 -26.19 -10.11 19.17
C SER A 132 -25.75 -11.00 17.99
N ARG A 133 -25.41 -12.27 18.25
CA ARG A 133 -25.23 -13.33 17.24
C ARG A 133 -25.91 -14.63 17.72
N PRO A 134 -27.20 -14.86 17.38
CA PRO A 134 -27.96 -16.03 17.83
C PRO A 134 -27.39 -17.37 17.33
N SER A 135 -26.78 -17.37 16.14
CA SER A 135 -26.17 -18.56 15.51
C SER A 135 -24.82 -18.98 16.10
N ASN A 136 -24.24 -18.20 17.02
CA ASN A 136 -22.97 -18.52 17.63
C ASN A 136 -23.17 -19.33 18.93
N PHE A 137 -22.23 -20.24 19.20
CA PHE A 137 -22.25 -21.07 20.40
C PHE A 137 -21.41 -20.41 21.51
N TYR A 138 -21.91 -20.38 22.73
CA TYR A 138 -21.22 -19.88 23.90
C TYR A 138 -20.76 -21.07 24.75
N PRO A 139 -19.50 -21.53 24.62
CA PRO A 139 -18.98 -22.63 25.43
C PRO A 139 -18.88 -22.22 26.90
N GLY A 140 -19.13 -23.17 27.82
CA GLY A 140 -19.04 -22.91 29.26
C GLY A 140 -20.37 -22.98 30.02
N ASP A 141 -20.35 -22.60 31.29
CA ASP A 141 -21.58 -22.53 32.09
C ASP A 141 -22.24 -21.15 31.93
N LEU A 142 -23.56 -21.08 31.73
CA LEU A 142 -24.29 -19.81 31.74
C LEU A 142 -24.79 -19.51 33.15
N GLN A 143 -24.40 -18.38 33.72
CA GLN A 143 -24.95 -17.82 34.96
C GLN A 143 -25.89 -16.66 34.62
N LEU A 144 -27.08 -16.64 35.21
CA LEU A 144 -28.03 -15.53 35.16
C LEU A 144 -28.16 -14.96 36.57
N LEU A 145 -27.62 -13.77 36.80
CA LEU A 145 -27.59 -13.11 38.11
C LEU A 145 -28.44 -11.84 38.12
N ALA A 146 -29.46 -11.79 38.97
CA ALA A 146 -30.28 -10.60 39.18
C ALA A 146 -29.69 -9.72 40.30
N VAL A 147 -29.31 -8.50 39.97
CA VAL A 147 -28.70 -7.53 40.91
C VAL A 147 -29.63 -6.33 41.07
N GLN A 148 -29.86 -5.91 42.32
CA GLN A 148 -30.69 -4.74 42.60
C GLN A 148 -29.93 -3.43 42.30
N ASN A 149 -30.59 -2.54 41.56
CA ASN A 149 -30.15 -1.17 41.30
C ASN A 149 -30.51 -0.26 42.49
N SER A 150 -29.86 0.91 42.58
CA SER A 150 -30.14 1.91 43.62
C SER A 150 -31.59 2.45 43.62
N ASN A 151 -32.31 2.32 42.51
CA ASN A 151 -33.73 2.70 42.39
C ASN A 151 -34.72 1.57 42.80
N GLY A 152 -34.22 0.46 43.34
CA GLY A 152 -35.03 -0.68 43.79
C GLY A 152 -35.40 -1.71 42.72
N THR A 153 -35.25 -1.39 41.43
CA THR A 153 -35.44 -2.35 40.32
C THR A 153 -34.26 -3.31 40.20
N TYR A 154 -34.41 -4.41 39.47
CA TYR A 154 -33.34 -5.39 39.26
C TYR A 154 -32.85 -5.39 37.81
N ARG A 155 -31.55 -5.61 37.63
CA ARG A 155 -30.91 -5.88 36.33
C ARG A 155 -30.43 -7.33 36.28
N LEU A 156 -30.73 -8.02 35.20
CA LEU A 156 -30.15 -9.34 34.89
C LEU A 156 -28.75 -9.17 34.29
N TYR A 157 -27.82 -10.00 34.75
CA TYR A 157 -26.47 -10.15 34.20
C TYR A 157 -26.32 -11.59 33.68
N PRO A 158 -26.39 -11.80 32.35
CA PRO A 158 -26.01 -13.05 31.72
C PRO A 158 -24.48 -13.14 31.64
N ILE A 159 -23.90 -14.08 32.37
CA ILE A 159 -22.46 -14.23 32.56
C ILE A 159 -22.05 -15.64 32.13
N MET A 160 -21.25 -15.75 31.07
CA MET A 160 -20.66 -17.01 30.65
C MET A 160 -19.40 -17.30 31.46
N HIS A 161 -19.31 -18.47 32.10
CA HIS A 161 -18.12 -19.00 32.74
C HIS A 161 -17.41 -19.92 31.75
N VAL A 162 -16.48 -19.33 30.99
CA VAL A 162 -15.81 -19.95 29.84
C VAL A 162 -14.41 -20.37 30.26
N TYR A 163 -13.91 -21.49 29.72
CA TYR A 163 -12.47 -21.79 29.83
C TYR A 163 -11.67 -20.93 28.84
N LEU A 164 -10.57 -20.36 29.31
CA LEU A 164 -9.71 -19.35 28.68
C LEU A 164 -9.47 -19.57 27.18
N GLU A 165 -9.15 -20.79 26.76
CA GLU A 165 -8.79 -21.05 25.36
C GLU A 165 -10.03 -21.01 24.44
N TYR A 166 -11.18 -21.49 24.92
CA TYR A 166 -12.45 -21.34 24.20
C TYR A 166 -12.94 -19.89 24.17
N TYR A 167 -12.70 -19.12 25.24
CA TYR A 167 -12.94 -17.67 25.24
C TYR A 167 -12.12 -17.00 24.13
N LEU A 168 -10.82 -17.32 24.02
CA LEU A 168 -9.94 -16.75 23.01
C LEU A 168 -10.32 -17.15 21.58
N LYS A 169 -10.83 -18.36 21.36
CA LYS A 169 -11.43 -18.76 20.06
C LYS A 169 -12.65 -17.92 19.67
N GLY A 170 -13.32 -17.27 20.64
CA GLY A 170 -14.37 -16.28 20.39
C GLY A 170 -13.91 -14.81 20.36
N VAL A 171 -12.66 -14.52 20.76
CA VAL A 171 -12.07 -13.17 20.75
C VAL A 171 -11.16 -12.94 19.54
N VAL A 172 -10.13 -13.77 19.36
CA VAL A 172 -9.07 -13.50 18.36
C VAL A 172 -9.62 -13.31 16.94
N PRO A 173 -10.57 -14.11 16.42
CA PRO A 173 -11.13 -13.91 15.08
C PRO A 173 -12.00 -12.64 14.94
N ASN A 174 -12.46 -12.06 16.05
CA ASN A 174 -13.27 -10.84 16.09
C ASN A 174 -12.43 -9.57 16.35
N GLU A 175 -11.21 -9.73 16.87
CA GLU A 175 -10.24 -8.66 17.08
C GLU A 175 -9.28 -8.50 15.89
N MET A 176 -8.87 -9.60 15.26
CA MET A 176 -7.94 -9.62 14.13
C MET A 176 -8.45 -10.61 13.08
N SER A 177 -8.51 -10.19 11.80
CA SER A 177 -9.03 -11.04 10.73
C SER A 177 -8.27 -12.36 10.66
N ALA A 178 -9.00 -13.48 10.55
CA ALA A 178 -8.42 -14.81 10.40
C ALA A 178 -7.62 -15.00 9.08
N SER A 179 -7.66 -14.04 8.15
CA SER A 179 -6.76 -13.99 6.98
C SER A 179 -5.37 -13.40 7.27
N TYR A 180 -5.11 -12.87 8.47
CA TYR A 180 -3.80 -12.33 8.81
C TYR A 180 -2.74 -13.46 8.92
N PRO A 181 -1.44 -13.14 8.73
CA PRO A 181 -0.37 -14.11 8.90
C PRO A 181 -0.40 -14.74 10.31
N ILE A 182 -0.11 -16.03 10.38
CA ILE A 182 -0.26 -16.84 11.61
C ILE A 182 0.53 -16.27 12.80
N GLU A 183 1.72 -15.70 12.58
CA GLU A 183 2.54 -15.12 13.66
C GLU A 183 1.94 -13.83 14.26
N ALA A 184 1.23 -13.03 13.45
CA ALA A 184 0.47 -11.88 13.96
C ALA A 184 -0.73 -12.35 14.81
N LEU A 185 -1.44 -13.39 14.34
CA LEU A 185 -2.55 -13.99 15.08
C LEU A 185 -2.11 -14.65 16.38
N LYS A 186 -0.91 -15.26 16.43
CA LYS A 186 -0.30 -15.79 17.65
C LYS A 186 0.06 -14.67 18.65
N ALA A 187 0.61 -13.56 18.17
CA ALA A 187 0.88 -12.39 19.01
C ALA A 187 -0.43 -11.83 19.58
N GLN A 188 -1.49 -11.73 18.78
CA GLN A 188 -2.84 -11.36 19.23
C GLN A 188 -3.41 -12.35 20.26
N ALA A 189 -3.26 -13.65 20.06
CA ALA A 189 -3.73 -14.67 20.99
C ALA A 189 -3.03 -14.57 22.36
N VAL A 190 -1.71 -14.42 22.39
CA VAL A 190 -0.95 -14.23 23.65
C VAL A 190 -1.29 -12.89 24.31
N ALA A 191 -1.40 -11.81 23.53
CA ALA A 191 -1.80 -10.49 24.05
C ALA A 191 -3.20 -10.53 24.69
N ALA A 192 -4.17 -11.16 24.02
CA ALA A 192 -5.52 -11.35 24.52
C ALA A 192 -5.55 -12.25 25.77
N ARG A 193 -4.87 -13.41 25.76
CA ARG A 193 -4.76 -14.33 26.90
C ARG A 193 -4.22 -13.62 28.15
N THR A 194 -3.22 -12.77 27.95
CA THR A 194 -2.60 -11.97 29.02
C THR A 194 -3.54 -10.88 29.53
N TYR A 195 -4.26 -10.20 28.63
CA TYR A 195 -5.20 -9.15 28.98
C TYR A 195 -6.30 -9.69 29.90
N VAL A 196 -6.98 -10.76 29.48
CA VAL A 196 -8.12 -11.31 30.23
C VAL A 196 -7.70 -11.86 31.59
N LEU A 197 -6.54 -12.53 31.70
CA LEU A 197 -6.03 -13.00 32.99
C LEU A 197 -5.66 -11.87 33.95
N ARG A 198 -5.16 -10.74 33.43
CA ARG A 198 -4.95 -9.54 34.24
C ARG A 198 -6.28 -8.96 34.73
N GLU A 199 -7.32 -8.92 33.89
CA GLU A 199 -8.65 -8.47 34.32
C GLU A 199 -9.26 -9.42 35.36
N VAL A 200 -9.08 -10.75 35.24
CA VAL A 200 -9.46 -11.74 36.27
C VAL A 200 -8.78 -11.45 37.62
N ASP A 201 -7.45 -11.25 37.63
CA ASP A 201 -6.69 -10.92 38.84
C ASP A 201 -7.17 -9.61 39.50
N VAL A 202 -7.52 -8.59 38.69
CA VAL A 202 -7.99 -7.28 39.16
C VAL A 202 -9.47 -7.30 39.60
N ARG A 203 -10.31 -8.13 38.95
CA ARG A 203 -11.78 -8.11 39.10
C ARG A 203 -12.37 -9.31 39.82
N GLY A 204 -11.55 -10.13 40.48
CA GLY A 204 -12.00 -11.30 41.24
C GLY A 204 -13.16 -11.02 42.23
N SER A 205 -13.28 -9.81 42.78
CA SER A 205 -14.37 -9.39 43.67
C SER A 205 -15.65 -8.87 42.97
N TYR A 206 -15.62 -8.66 41.66
CA TYR A 206 -16.78 -8.23 40.85
C TYR A 206 -17.59 -9.45 40.39
N ASN A 207 -18.78 -9.21 39.84
CA ASN A 207 -19.65 -10.30 39.32
C ASN A 207 -19.04 -11.00 38.09
N TYR A 208 -18.28 -10.27 37.27
CA TYR A 208 -17.66 -10.73 36.02
C TYR A 208 -16.26 -10.13 35.88
N ASP A 209 -15.43 -10.76 35.03
CA ASP A 209 -14.05 -10.36 34.78
C ASP A 209 -13.95 -9.46 33.54
N VAL A 210 -14.70 -9.75 32.48
CA VAL A 210 -14.70 -8.98 31.22
C VAL A 210 -16.11 -8.84 30.64
N SER A 211 -16.34 -7.84 29.78
CA SER A 211 -17.53 -7.77 28.92
C SER A 211 -17.26 -8.34 27.53
N ASP A 212 -18.32 -8.71 26.82
CA ASP A 212 -18.32 -9.10 25.40
C ASP A 212 -18.00 -7.99 24.40
N THR A 213 -18.00 -6.72 24.83
CA THR A 213 -17.79 -5.55 23.96
C THR A 213 -16.35 -5.03 23.98
N SER A 214 -16.03 -4.10 23.07
CA SER A 214 -14.76 -3.38 22.98
C SER A 214 -14.35 -2.58 24.24
N SER A 215 -15.19 -2.50 25.30
CA SER A 215 -14.74 -2.03 26.61
C SER A 215 -13.91 -3.07 27.39
N SER A 216 -13.81 -4.30 26.87
CA SER A 216 -12.83 -5.30 27.30
C SER A 216 -12.16 -5.91 26.07
N GLN A 217 -12.76 -6.95 25.49
CA GLN A 217 -12.35 -7.56 24.21
C GLN A 217 -13.61 -8.06 23.50
N VAL A 218 -13.65 -8.00 22.18
CA VAL A 218 -14.84 -8.37 21.40
C VAL A 218 -15.04 -9.88 21.40
N TYR A 219 -15.86 -10.40 22.32
CA TYR A 219 -16.18 -11.82 22.44
C TYR A 219 -17.59 -12.09 21.88
N ARG A 220 -17.69 -12.91 20.83
CA ARG A 220 -18.98 -13.23 20.20
C ARG A 220 -19.38 -14.71 20.30
N GLY A 221 -18.83 -15.43 21.28
CA GLY A 221 -18.91 -16.90 21.29
C GLY A 221 -18.02 -17.54 20.23
N HIS A 222 -18.05 -18.87 20.16
CA HIS A 222 -17.31 -19.71 19.23
C HIS A 222 -18.17 -20.11 18.01
N SER A 223 -17.60 -20.02 16.82
CA SER A 223 -18.12 -20.65 15.60
C SER A 223 -17.38 -21.96 15.35
N ALA A 224 -18.08 -23.04 15.00
CA ALA A 224 -17.49 -24.36 14.75
C ALA A 224 -16.49 -24.43 13.57
N THR A 225 -16.32 -23.34 12.80
CA THR A 225 -15.37 -23.26 11.67
C THR A 225 -13.95 -23.00 12.16
N GLU A 226 -13.07 -23.99 12.02
CA GLU A 226 -11.62 -23.80 12.21
C GLU A 226 -11.04 -22.80 11.20
N ASN A 227 -10.10 -21.96 11.66
CA ASN A 227 -9.39 -20.99 10.84
C ASN A 227 -8.02 -20.64 11.46
N ASN A 228 -7.22 -19.78 10.82
CA ASN A 228 -5.89 -19.45 11.34
C ASN A 228 -5.93 -18.79 12.73
N ALA A 229 -7.00 -18.06 13.09
CA ALA A 229 -7.11 -17.44 14.40
C ALA A 229 -7.39 -18.47 15.50
N THR A 230 -8.26 -19.47 15.26
CA THR A 230 -8.44 -20.58 16.23
C THR A 230 -7.17 -21.42 16.34
N LYS A 231 -6.50 -21.70 15.21
CA LYS A 231 -5.19 -22.38 15.18
C LYS A 231 -4.10 -21.62 15.94
N ALA A 232 -4.06 -20.29 15.84
CA ALA A 232 -3.11 -19.47 16.60
C ALA A 232 -3.36 -19.48 18.11
N VAL A 233 -4.62 -19.59 18.54
CA VAL A 233 -4.97 -19.82 19.95
C VAL A 233 -4.43 -21.16 20.41
N ASP A 234 -4.68 -22.24 19.66
CA ASP A 234 -4.23 -23.59 20.01
C ASP A 234 -2.68 -23.73 20.01
N GLU A 235 -1.99 -23.16 19.01
CA GLU A 235 -0.52 -23.15 18.93
C GLU A 235 0.16 -22.25 20.00
N THR A 236 -0.60 -21.37 20.68
CA THR A 236 -0.09 -20.53 21.80
C THR A 236 -0.73 -20.87 23.14
N LYS A 237 -1.51 -21.96 23.22
CA LYS A 237 -2.25 -22.40 24.40
C LYS A 237 -1.40 -22.36 25.67
N GLY A 238 -1.90 -21.69 26.70
CA GLY A 238 -1.22 -21.49 27.97
C GLY A 238 -0.06 -20.48 27.99
N ILE A 239 0.29 -19.84 26.87
CA ILE A 239 1.37 -18.84 26.80
C ILE A 239 0.81 -17.42 27.03
N VAL A 240 1.39 -16.73 28.00
CA VAL A 240 1.07 -15.34 28.39
C VAL A 240 2.34 -14.47 28.38
N ALA A 241 2.19 -13.15 28.31
CA ALA A 241 3.27 -12.19 28.52
C ALA A 241 3.29 -11.72 29.99
N MET A 242 4.47 -11.70 30.58
CA MET A 242 4.74 -11.24 31.94
C MET A 242 5.76 -10.10 31.91
N ASN A 243 5.64 -9.13 32.81
CA ASN A 243 6.69 -8.17 33.10
C ASN A 243 6.99 -8.23 34.61
N GLY A 244 8.20 -8.69 34.95
CA GLY A 244 8.48 -9.19 36.30
C GLY A 244 7.53 -10.34 36.68
N SER A 245 6.90 -10.24 37.85
CA SER A 245 5.93 -11.23 38.35
C SER A 245 4.47 -10.95 37.98
N ALA A 246 4.18 -9.87 37.24
CA ALA A 246 2.82 -9.47 36.88
C ALA A 246 2.49 -9.76 35.41
N PHE A 247 1.22 -9.99 35.09
CA PHE A 247 0.73 -10.06 33.71
C PHE A 247 0.97 -8.72 32.99
N THR A 248 1.50 -8.77 31.78
CA THR A 248 1.83 -7.58 30.99
C THR A 248 0.58 -6.76 30.64
N GLY A 249 0.78 -5.45 30.50
CA GLY A 249 -0.22 -4.50 30.01
C GLY A 249 -0.42 -4.67 28.50
N THR A 250 -1.09 -5.73 28.06
CA THR A 250 -1.21 -6.10 26.64
C THR A 250 -2.36 -5.40 25.93
N TYR A 251 -2.39 -4.06 25.95
CA TYR A 251 -3.31 -3.30 25.09
C TYR A 251 -2.87 -3.38 23.63
N TYR A 252 -3.83 -3.40 22.72
CA TYR A 252 -3.61 -3.46 21.28
C TYR A 252 -4.60 -2.53 20.56
N THR A 253 -4.22 -2.03 19.39
CA THR A 253 -4.97 -1.07 18.59
C THR A 253 -4.94 -1.50 17.13
N ALA A 254 -5.97 -1.17 16.35
CA ALA A 254 -6.02 -1.59 14.95
C ALA A 254 -4.87 -0.99 14.11
N SER A 255 -4.65 0.32 14.23
CA SER A 255 -3.44 0.99 13.75
C SER A 255 -3.03 2.09 14.73
N ASN A 256 -1.72 2.24 14.99
CA ASN A 256 -1.20 3.33 15.81
C ASN A 256 -0.80 4.57 14.99
N GLY A 257 -0.81 4.48 13.66
CA GLY A 257 -0.54 5.57 12.72
C GLY A 257 0.93 5.72 12.32
N GLY A 258 1.84 4.96 12.93
CA GLY A 258 3.29 5.09 12.79
C GLY A 258 4.01 5.42 14.11
N GLN A 259 3.26 5.62 15.21
CA GLN A 259 3.84 5.81 16.54
C GLN A 259 2.87 5.30 17.61
N THR A 260 3.36 4.47 18.52
CA THR A 260 2.63 4.03 19.73
C THR A 260 2.44 5.19 20.70
N GLU A 261 1.38 5.13 21.52
CA GLU A 261 1.08 6.11 22.57
C GLU A 261 1.18 5.47 23.96
N SER A 262 1.51 6.27 24.97
CA SER A 262 1.62 5.79 26.35
C SER A 262 0.29 5.80 27.10
N VAL A 263 0.12 4.88 28.05
CA VAL A 263 -1.06 4.83 28.95
C VAL A 263 -1.22 6.12 29.76
N LYS A 264 -0.11 6.74 30.16
CA LYS A 264 -0.12 7.99 30.92
C LYS A 264 -0.70 9.14 30.09
N ASN A 265 -0.27 9.25 28.83
CA ASN A 265 -0.75 10.28 27.93
C ASN A 265 -2.23 10.05 27.56
N ALA A 266 -2.58 8.84 27.16
CA ALA A 266 -3.95 8.53 26.71
C ALA A 266 -5.00 8.60 27.83
N TRP A 267 -4.68 8.14 29.05
CA TRP A 267 -5.67 7.93 30.12
C TRP A 267 -5.29 8.55 31.48
N GLY A 268 -4.21 9.34 31.57
CA GLY A 268 -3.83 10.07 32.80
C GLY A 268 -3.32 9.20 33.97
N SER A 269 -3.27 7.89 33.81
CA SER A 269 -2.83 6.95 34.85
C SER A 269 -1.31 6.97 35.05
N SER A 270 -0.83 6.52 36.21
CA SER A 270 0.61 6.26 36.45
C SER A 270 1.20 5.24 35.46
N GLY A 271 0.34 4.38 34.90
CA GLY A 271 0.61 3.61 33.69
C GLY A 271 1.65 2.49 33.84
N TYR A 272 1.87 1.77 32.73
CA TYR A 272 2.89 0.74 32.64
C TYR A 272 4.15 1.33 32.01
N SER A 273 5.30 1.20 32.67
CA SER A 273 6.56 1.83 32.24
C SER A 273 7.10 1.35 30.88
N TYR A 274 6.68 0.17 30.43
CA TYR A 274 7.00 -0.43 29.13
C TYR A 274 6.03 -0.03 28.00
N LEU A 275 4.90 0.60 28.29
CA LEU A 275 3.98 1.16 27.30
C LEU A 275 4.30 2.63 27.09
N LYS A 276 5.39 2.86 26.36
CA LYS A 276 5.94 4.19 26.06
C LYS A 276 5.40 4.69 24.72
N VAL A 277 5.65 5.97 24.45
CA VAL A 277 5.65 6.48 23.08
C VAL A 277 6.90 5.98 22.37
N LYS A 278 6.73 5.34 21.22
CA LYS A 278 7.79 4.76 20.39
C LYS A 278 7.30 4.68 18.94
N ASP A 279 8.19 4.92 17.98
CA ASP A 279 7.87 4.85 16.57
C ASP A 279 7.62 3.41 16.09
N ASP A 280 6.69 3.27 15.15
CA ASP A 280 6.27 1.99 14.56
C ASP A 280 6.28 2.09 13.02
N PRO A 281 7.46 1.94 12.40
CA PRO A 281 7.57 1.94 10.94
C PRO A 281 6.89 0.72 10.28
N PHE A 282 6.52 -0.33 11.04
CA PHE A 282 5.73 -1.45 10.51
C PHE A 282 4.27 -1.05 10.28
N ASP A 283 3.67 -0.26 11.19
CA ASP A 283 2.35 0.36 10.97
C ASP A 283 2.40 1.47 9.90
N ALA A 284 3.51 2.22 9.85
CA ALA A 284 3.77 3.25 8.83
C ALA A 284 3.77 2.67 7.41
N SER A 285 4.53 1.58 7.21
CA SER A 285 4.73 0.92 5.91
C SER A 285 3.65 -0.11 5.53
N ASN A 286 2.60 -0.29 6.35
CA ASN A 286 1.47 -1.13 5.98
C ASN A 286 0.45 -0.33 5.16
N ALA A 287 0.36 -0.63 3.86
CA ALA A 287 -0.56 0.01 2.93
C ALA A 287 -2.05 -0.17 3.29
N SER A 288 -2.40 -1.18 4.09
CA SER A 288 -3.76 -1.40 4.61
C SER A 288 -4.06 -0.65 5.92
N SER A 289 -3.11 0.11 6.48
CA SER A 289 -3.39 1.01 7.61
C SER A 289 -4.36 2.10 7.18
N ASN A 290 -5.42 2.33 7.97
CA ASN A 290 -6.40 3.39 7.72
C ASN A 290 -5.69 4.75 7.75
N ARG A 291 -5.61 5.41 6.59
CA ARG A 291 -4.97 6.72 6.42
C ARG A 291 -5.85 7.62 5.56
N ARG A 292 -5.93 8.90 5.92
CA ARG A 292 -6.45 9.97 5.04
C ARG A 292 -5.27 10.78 4.53
N ARG A 293 -5.37 11.31 3.32
CA ARG A 293 -4.30 12.08 2.68
C ARG A 293 -4.87 13.30 2.00
N LEU A 294 -4.11 14.39 2.03
CA LEU A 294 -4.40 15.62 1.30
C LEU A 294 -3.11 16.16 0.70
N THR A 295 -3.10 16.33 -0.62
CA THR A 295 -2.04 17.10 -1.31
C THR A 295 -2.39 18.58 -1.24
N ILE A 296 -1.38 19.39 -0.97
CA ILE A 296 -1.43 20.85 -0.88
C ILE A 296 -0.37 21.34 -1.85
N TYR A 297 -0.79 22.04 -2.89
CA TYR A 297 0.13 22.57 -3.89
C TYR A 297 0.80 23.85 -3.38
N LYS A 298 2.04 24.07 -3.82
CA LYS A 298 2.81 25.27 -3.48
C LYS A 298 2.25 26.51 -4.18
N ASP A 299 1.85 26.39 -5.44
CA ASP A 299 1.04 27.40 -6.12
C ASP A 299 -0.38 27.41 -5.52
N PHE A 300 -0.81 28.56 -5.04
CA PHE A 300 -2.10 28.70 -4.36
C PHE A 300 -3.29 28.62 -5.33
N ASP A 301 -3.09 29.03 -6.58
CA ASP A 301 -4.12 29.02 -7.64
C ASP A 301 -4.08 27.71 -8.48
N HIS A 302 -3.29 26.72 -8.06
CA HIS A 302 -3.19 25.42 -8.73
C HIS A 302 -4.57 24.76 -8.90
N ALA A 303 -4.89 24.28 -10.10
CA ALA A 303 -6.23 23.82 -10.47
C ALA A 303 -6.78 22.68 -9.59
N SER A 304 -5.90 21.84 -9.02
CA SER A 304 -6.27 20.75 -8.10
C SER A 304 -6.17 21.12 -6.62
N GLN A 305 -5.96 22.40 -6.28
CA GLN A 305 -5.88 22.84 -4.89
C GLN A 305 -7.21 22.66 -4.16
N ASN A 306 -7.16 22.18 -2.92
CA ASN A 306 -8.37 21.92 -2.15
C ASN A 306 -9.10 23.23 -1.82
N ALA A 307 -10.30 23.42 -2.39
CA ALA A 307 -11.08 24.65 -2.29
C ALA A 307 -11.44 25.01 -0.83
N THR A 308 -11.69 24.03 0.03
CA THR A 308 -11.96 24.29 1.46
C THR A 308 -10.72 24.81 2.17
N LEU A 309 -9.55 24.20 1.95
CA LEU A 309 -8.28 24.70 2.47
C LEU A 309 -7.98 26.11 1.96
N ALA A 310 -8.12 26.36 0.65
CA ALA A 310 -7.92 27.68 0.06
C ALA A 310 -8.84 28.74 0.68
N SER A 311 -10.11 28.39 0.96
CA SER A 311 -11.06 29.27 1.66
C SER A 311 -10.61 29.58 3.09
N ILE A 312 -10.22 28.55 3.87
CA ILE A 312 -9.72 28.69 5.25
C ILE A 312 -8.47 29.57 5.30
N LEU A 313 -7.48 29.31 4.45
CA LEU A 313 -6.24 30.07 4.37
C LEU A 313 -6.50 31.52 3.94
N THR A 314 -7.33 31.75 2.92
CA THR A 314 -7.72 33.10 2.46
C THR A 314 -8.40 33.90 3.57
N ALA A 315 -9.32 33.28 4.33
CA ALA A 315 -10.00 33.94 5.44
C ALA A 315 -9.03 34.33 6.56
N ALA A 316 -8.09 33.45 6.91
CA ALA A 316 -7.04 33.73 7.88
C ALA A 316 -6.07 34.81 7.40
N ALA A 317 -5.60 34.74 6.15
CA ALA A 317 -4.73 35.74 5.53
C ALA A 317 -5.39 37.13 5.53
N ARG A 318 -6.67 37.23 5.15
CA ARG A 318 -7.40 38.52 5.17
C ARG A 318 -7.61 39.07 6.58
N LYS A 319 -7.80 38.19 7.57
CA LYS A 319 -7.91 38.56 8.99
C LYS A 319 -6.58 39.06 9.57
N GLN A 320 -5.45 38.51 9.14
CA GLN A 320 -4.11 38.80 9.66
C GLN A 320 -3.39 39.92 8.90
N CYS A 321 -3.50 39.94 7.58
CA CYS A 321 -2.78 40.83 6.66
C CYS A 321 -3.66 41.98 6.10
N GLY A 322 -4.97 41.95 6.34
CA GLY A 322 -5.93 42.94 5.87
C GLY A 322 -6.79 42.46 4.70
N ALA A 323 -7.93 43.13 4.48
CA ALA A 323 -8.98 42.64 3.58
C ALA A 323 -8.59 42.45 2.11
N SER A 324 -7.54 43.14 1.63
CA SER A 324 -6.99 43.01 0.28
C SER A 324 -5.90 41.93 0.12
N ALA A 325 -5.67 41.11 1.14
CA ALA A 325 -4.75 39.98 1.07
C ALA A 325 -5.18 38.93 0.03
N VAL A 326 -4.23 38.59 -0.83
CA VAL A 326 -4.25 37.48 -1.79
C VAL A 326 -3.02 36.62 -1.50
N ILE A 327 -3.19 35.30 -1.42
CA ILE A 327 -2.10 34.35 -1.22
C ILE A 327 -1.53 34.00 -2.59
N GLU A 328 -0.21 34.09 -2.76
CA GLU A 328 0.50 33.74 -3.99
C GLU A 328 1.07 32.31 -3.90
N SER A 329 1.63 31.93 -2.75
CA SER A 329 2.19 30.58 -2.54
C SER A 329 2.04 30.07 -1.10
N ILE A 330 2.08 28.75 -0.95
CA ILE A 330 2.23 28.04 0.32
C ILE A 330 3.69 27.56 0.43
N ASP A 331 4.46 28.21 1.29
CA ASP A 331 5.91 28.05 1.41
C ASP A 331 6.34 27.11 2.54
N SER A 332 5.41 26.70 3.41
CA SER A 332 5.61 25.60 4.38
C SER A 332 4.29 25.14 4.98
N VAL A 333 4.20 23.87 5.38
CA VAL A 333 3.11 23.30 6.17
C VAL A 333 3.72 22.49 7.31
N ILE A 334 3.52 22.91 8.56
CA ILE A 334 4.25 22.39 9.72
C ILE A 334 3.27 22.02 10.86
N PRO A 335 3.12 20.73 11.22
CA PRO A 335 2.38 20.34 12.41
C PRO A 335 3.24 20.60 13.65
N HIS A 336 2.64 21.15 14.70
CA HIS A 336 3.35 21.60 15.91
C HIS A 336 2.43 21.60 17.15
N THR A 337 2.96 22.02 18.30
CA THR A 337 2.27 21.99 19.60
C THR A 337 1.81 20.57 19.95
N PRO A 338 2.71 19.69 20.42
CA PRO A 338 2.34 18.33 20.75
C PRO A 338 1.40 18.31 21.96
N LYS A 339 0.35 17.49 21.89
CA LYS A 339 -0.67 17.28 22.94
C LYS A 339 -0.05 16.76 24.24
N TYR A 340 1.07 16.04 24.11
CA TYR A 340 1.84 15.45 25.19
C TYR A 340 3.33 15.77 25.02
N ALA A 341 4.13 15.54 26.06
CA ALA A 341 5.58 15.75 25.98
C ALA A 341 6.24 14.81 24.96
N ALA A 342 7.42 15.21 24.46
CA ALA A 342 8.25 14.40 23.59
C ALA A 342 8.49 12.99 24.18
N PRO A 343 8.52 11.92 23.37
CA PRO A 343 8.57 11.95 21.89
C PRO A 343 7.20 11.88 21.17
N SER A 344 6.07 12.23 21.82
CA SER A 344 4.75 12.16 21.17
C SER A 344 4.64 13.15 20.00
N ARG A 345 4.34 12.62 18.81
CA ARG A 345 4.04 13.36 17.56
C ARG A 345 2.54 13.61 17.37
N LEU A 346 1.74 13.46 18.43
CA LEU A 346 0.32 13.85 18.41
C LEU A 346 0.20 15.37 18.53
N TYR A 347 0.26 16.07 17.39
CA TYR A 347 0.17 17.52 17.31
C TYR A 347 -1.29 18.02 17.42
N THR A 348 -1.49 19.19 18.02
CA THR A 348 -2.81 19.85 18.12
C THR A 348 -2.93 21.08 17.24
N ARG A 349 -1.82 21.58 16.67
CA ARG A 349 -1.82 22.76 15.80
C ARG A 349 -1.01 22.53 14.53
N MET A 350 -1.34 23.31 13.50
CA MET A 350 -0.63 23.31 12.23
C MET A 350 -0.46 24.75 11.73
N ASP A 351 0.78 25.09 11.35
CA ASP A 351 1.17 26.37 10.79
C ASP A 351 1.33 26.24 9.27
N PHE A 352 0.80 27.22 8.54
CA PHE A 352 0.99 27.38 7.10
C PHE A 352 1.79 28.67 6.88
N GLY A 353 3.01 28.53 6.39
CA GLY A 353 3.78 29.68 5.89
C GLY A 353 3.33 30.01 4.48
N VAL A 354 2.98 31.26 4.23
CA VAL A 354 2.44 31.72 2.94
C VAL A 354 3.06 33.05 2.53
N THR A 355 3.26 33.22 1.23
CA THR A 355 3.57 34.51 0.61
C THR A 355 2.26 35.19 0.21
N VAL A 356 2.08 36.44 0.63
CA VAL A 356 0.83 37.19 0.54
C VAL A 356 1.08 38.54 -0.11
N LEU A 357 0.37 38.83 -1.19
CA LEU A 357 0.29 40.15 -1.81
C LEU A 357 -0.80 40.98 -1.14
N THR A 358 -0.45 42.21 -0.73
CA THR A 358 -1.39 43.21 -0.18
C THR A 358 -1.21 44.54 -0.90
N ASN A 359 -2.17 44.89 -1.76
CA ASN A 359 -2.17 46.06 -2.66
C ASN A 359 -0.98 46.10 -3.65
N THR A 360 0.24 46.29 -3.15
CA THR A 360 1.52 46.34 -3.88
C THR A 360 2.69 45.77 -3.07
N THR A 361 2.46 45.26 -1.86
CA THR A 361 3.51 44.73 -0.97
C THR A 361 3.36 43.22 -0.83
N VAL A 362 4.41 42.50 -1.23
CA VAL A 362 4.57 41.06 -0.98
C VAL A 362 5.17 40.90 0.43
N GLN A 363 4.56 40.04 1.25
CA GLN A 363 5.03 39.73 2.60
C GLN A 363 4.79 38.26 2.95
N TYR A 364 5.65 37.71 3.81
CA TYR A 364 5.46 36.37 4.37
C TYR A 364 4.56 36.43 5.62
N ALA A 365 3.63 35.49 5.73
CA ALA A 365 2.78 35.31 6.91
C ALA A 365 2.72 33.84 7.33
N THR A 366 2.69 33.60 8.65
CA THR A 366 2.38 32.29 9.21
C THR A 366 0.93 32.29 9.69
N LEU A 367 0.12 31.37 9.18
CA LEU A 367 -1.30 31.19 9.51
C LEU A 367 -1.44 29.92 10.36
N SER A 368 -1.94 30.06 11.59
CA SER A 368 -1.91 28.99 12.61
C SER A 368 -3.29 28.48 12.97
N PHE A 369 -3.52 27.17 12.84
CA PHE A 369 -4.82 26.52 13.03
C PHE A 369 -4.76 25.40 14.08
N GLY A 370 -5.88 25.11 14.74
CA GLY A 370 -6.07 23.89 15.52
C GLY A 370 -6.38 22.71 14.60
N ILE A 371 -5.62 21.62 14.70
CA ILE A 371 -5.79 20.44 13.84
C ILE A 371 -7.21 19.86 13.99
N PHE A 372 -7.63 19.55 15.21
CA PHE A 372 -8.92 18.90 15.49
C PHE A 372 -10.12 19.88 15.48
N GLU A 373 -9.87 21.17 15.70
CA GLU A 373 -10.92 22.20 15.83
C GLU A 373 -11.20 22.92 14.50
N ASP A 374 -10.15 23.29 13.76
CA ASP A 374 -10.27 24.07 12.53
C ASP A 374 -10.16 23.19 11.27
N LEU A 375 -9.23 22.22 11.23
CA LEU A 375 -8.85 21.55 9.97
C LEU A 375 -9.55 20.20 9.75
N GLU A 376 -9.53 19.30 10.73
CA GLU A 376 -9.88 17.88 10.58
C GLU A 376 -11.26 17.65 9.95
N THR A 377 -12.29 18.28 10.52
CA THR A 377 -13.67 18.12 10.06
C THR A 377 -13.90 18.86 8.74
N GLN A 378 -13.35 20.06 8.56
CA GLN A 378 -13.55 20.85 7.35
C GLN A 378 -12.89 20.23 6.12
N LEU A 379 -11.72 19.61 6.29
CA LEU A 379 -10.97 18.95 5.21
C LEU A 379 -11.39 17.49 4.98
N GLY A 380 -12.35 16.96 5.75
CA GLY A 380 -12.80 15.56 5.63
C GLY A 380 -11.73 14.52 6.03
N LEU A 381 -10.77 14.92 6.89
CA LEU A 381 -9.60 14.13 7.23
C LEU A 381 -9.73 13.30 8.52
N SER A 382 -10.84 13.46 9.26
CA SER A 382 -11.15 12.64 10.44
C SER A 382 -11.12 11.15 10.12
N ILE A 383 -10.53 10.37 11.02
CA ILE A 383 -10.57 8.90 10.97
C ILE A 383 -11.47 8.38 12.08
N GLN A 384 -11.37 8.95 13.29
CA GLN A 384 -12.14 8.60 14.48
C GLN A 384 -12.63 9.85 15.24
N SER A 385 -13.36 9.64 16.34
CA SER A 385 -13.93 10.69 17.17
C SER A 385 -13.09 11.06 18.41
N THR A 386 -11.90 10.47 18.57
CA THR A 386 -11.12 10.60 19.82
C THR A 386 -10.05 11.69 19.78
N GLN A 387 -9.90 12.40 18.66
CA GLN A 387 -8.94 13.50 18.47
C GLN A 387 -7.52 13.09 18.90
N ASN A 388 -7.08 11.95 18.40
CA ASN A 388 -5.79 11.34 18.73
C ASN A 388 -4.97 10.94 17.49
N GLU A 389 -5.49 11.25 16.30
CA GLU A 389 -4.89 11.01 14.99
C GLU A 389 -3.50 11.64 14.88
N LEU A 390 -2.57 10.91 14.27
CA LEU A 390 -1.25 11.43 13.94
C LEU A 390 -1.32 12.14 12.59
N TRP A 391 -1.07 13.45 12.60
CA TRP A 391 -0.97 14.28 11.41
C TRP A 391 0.51 14.49 11.09
N SER A 392 0.92 13.91 9.96
CA SER A 392 2.29 14.01 9.42
C SER A 392 2.25 14.81 8.11
N VAL A 393 3.36 15.49 7.80
CA VAL A 393 3.51 16.26 6.56
C VAL A 393 4.80 15.85 5.88
N GLU A 394 4.70 15.46 4.62
CA GLU A 394 5.79 15.13 3.72
C GLU A 394 5.90 16.25 2.67
N THR A 395 7.11 16.73 2.36
CA THR A 395 7.32 17.64 1.23
C THR A 395 7.43 16.79 -0.04
N VAL A 396 6.72 17.20 -1.09
CA VAL A 396 6.69 16.55 -2.42
C VAL A 396 7.03 17.59 -3.49
N ALA A 397 7.35 17.16 -4.72
CA ALA A 397 7.84 18.05 -5.78
C ALA A 397 7.04 19.36 -5.93
N ASP A 398 5.71 19.25 -5.99
CA ASP A 398 4.82 20.40 -6.22
C ASP A 398 4.20 21.00 -4.94
N GLY A 399 4.65 20.60 -3.75
CA GLY A 399 4.14 21.12 -2.48
C GLY A 399 4.27 20.16 -1.28
N TYR A 400 3.14 19.85 -0.63
CA TYR A 400 3.09 19.11 0.63
C TYR A 400 1.99 18.07 0.63
N LYS A 401 2.21 16.98 1.35
CA LYS A 401 1.27 15.88 1.51
C LYS A 401 1.01 15.63 2.98
N ILE A 402 -0.16 16.05 3.44
CA ILE A 402 -0.65 15.68 4.76
C ILE A 402 -1.03 14.19 4.71
N THR A 403 -0.50 13.39 5.63
CA THR A 403 -0.99 12.04 5.92
C THR A 403 -1.48 11.99 7.36
N VAL A 404 -2.77 11.67 7.51
CA VAL A 404 -3.44 11.43 8.79
C VAL A 404 -3.55 9.93 9.00
N GLY A 405 -3.23 9.44 10.19
CA GLY A 405 -3.31 8.02 10.56
C GLY A 405 -3.62 7.80 12.03
N ARG A 406 -3.67 6.52 12.43
CA ARG A 406 -4.13 5.97 13.73
C ARG A 406 -5.63 5.67 13.74
N TRP A 407 -5.96 4.42 14.06
CA TRP A 407 -7.32 3.92 14.26
C TRP A 407 -7.37 3.14 15.58
N GLY A 408 -8.07 3.69 16.56
CA GLY A 408 -8.05 3.26 17.96
C GLY A 408 -7.13 4.11 18.84
N HIS A 409 -6.85 3.62 20.05
CA HIS A 409 -6.18 4.39 21.10
C HIS A 409 -4.65 4.53 20.93
N GLY A 410 -4.02 3.80 19.99
CA GLY A 410 -2.58 3.93 19.70
C GLY A 410 -1.63 3.21 20.68
N ILE A 411 -2.13 2.57 21.74
CA ILE A 411 -1.30 2.04 22.84
C ILE A 411 -0.96 0.57 22.60
N GLY A 412 0.31 0.21 22.82
CA GLY A 412 0.78 -1.17 22.74
C GLY A 412 0.82 -1.69 21.31
N MET A 413 0.33 -2.91 21.08
CA MET A 413 0.49 -3.58 19.79
C MET A 413 -0.41 -2.99 18.69
N SER A 414 0.18 -2.49 17.60
CA SER A 414 -0.58 -2.27 16.36
C SER A 414 -0.86 -3.61 15.70
N GLN A 415 -2.12 -3.87 15.35
CA GLN A 415 -2.52 -5.04 14.58
C GLN A 415 -1.99 -4.96 13.14
N ARG A 416 -1.98 -3.76 12.53
CA ARG A 416 -1.38 -3.53 11.21
C ARG A 416 0.14 -3.61 11.22
N GLY A 417 0.80 -3.11 12.26
CA GLY A 417 2.25 -3.27 12.40
C GLY A 417 2.64 -4.73 12.65
N ALA A 418 1.93 -5.45 13.53
CA ALA A 418 2.09 -6.89 13.71
C ALA A 418 1.84 -7.69 12.41
N GLN A 419 0.84 -7.32 11.60
CA GLN A 419 0.61 -7.90 10.27
C GLN A 419 1.83 -7.71 9.35
N LYS A 420 2.38 -6.49 9.28
CA LYS A 420 3.56 -6.17 8.46
C LYS A 420 4.82 -6.89 8.95
N MET A 421 5.05 -6.92 10.26
CA MET A 421 6.14 -7.70 10.86
C MET A 421 6.05 -9.19 10.48
N ALA A 422 4.87 -9.80 10.60
CA ALA A 422 4.70 -11.20 10.25
C ALA A 422 4.86 -11.46 8.72
N GLN A 423 4.46 -10.52 7.87
CA GLN A 423 4.75 -10.56 6.41
C GLN A 423 6.25 -10.47 6.10
N MET A 424 7.02 -9.74 6.92
CA MET A 424 8.48 -9.67 6.84
C MET A 424 9.19 -10.89 7.47
N GLY A 425 8.44 -11.86 8.00
CA GLY A 425 8.96 -13.10 8.57
C GLY A 425 9.30 -13.05 10.07
N TYR A 426 8.94 -11.98 10.78
CA TYR A 426 9.11 -11.90 12.23
C TYR A 426 8.15 -12.87 12.95
N THR A 427 8.66 -13.57 13.97
CA THR A 427 7.88 -14.49 14.80
C THR A 427 6.99 -13.74 15.79
N TYR A 428 5.98 -14.43 16.32
CA TYR A 428 5.07 -13.83 17.31
C TYR A 428 5.78 -13.29 18.55
N ASP A 429 6.94 -13.84 18.91
CA ASP A 429 7.72 -13.37 20.05
C ASP A 429 8.61 -12.16 19.78
N GLN A 430 9.07 -12.00 18.55
CA GLN A 430 9.68 -10.75 18.08
C GLN A 430 8.63 -9.63 18.04
N ILE A 431 7.41 -9.93 17.58
CA ILE A 431 6.28 -8.99 17.59
C ILE A 431 5.93 -8.57 19.03
N LEU A 432 5.75 -9.54 19.95
CA LEU A 432 5.47 -9.25 21.36
C LEU A 432 6.60 -8.45 22.03
N GLY A 433 7.86 -8.78 21.76
CA GLY A 433 9.01 -8.08 22.33
C GLY A 433 9.18 -6.65 21.79
N PHE A 434 8.80 -6.39 20.54
CA PHE A 434 8.79 -5.05 19.95
C PHE A 434 7.75 -4.12 20.59
N TYR A 435 6.53 -4.61 20.84
CA TYR A 435 5.41 -3.80 21.37
C TYR A 435 5.31 -3.74 22.89
N TYR A 436 5.80 -4.78 23.58
CA TYR A 436 5.76 -4.89 25.03
C TYR A 436 7.17 -5.03 25.58
N GLU A 437 7.88 -3.90 25.61
CA GLU A 437 9.31 -3.83 25.94
C GLU A 437 9.65 -4.55 27.26
N GLY A 438 10.65 -5.43 27.21
CA GLY A 438 11.11 -6.20 28.37
C GLY A 438 10.14 -7.28 28.86
N CYS A 439 9.06 -7.59 28.13
CA CYS A 439 8.21 -8.71 28.50
C CYS A 439 8.86 -10.08 28.25
N GLN A 440 8.49 -11.05 29.08
CA GLN A 440 8.84 -12.45 28.94
C GLN A 440 7.57 -13.26 28.69
N ARG A 441 7.60 -14.18 27.72
CA ARG A 441 6.55 -15.20 27.59
C ARG A 441 6.71 -16.22 28.71
N VAL A 442 5.61 -16.56 29.39
CA VAL A 442 5.57 -17.66 30.34
C VAL A 442 4.47 -18.63 29.92
N GLN A 443 4.79 -19.93 29.87
CA GLN A 443 3.79 -20.98 29.68
C GLN A 443 3.31 -21.51 31.02
N TYR A 444 1.99 -21.54 31.20
CA TYR A 444 1.29 -22.16 32.32
C TYR A 444 0.37 -23.28 31.81
N THR A 445 0.20 -24.33 32.62
CA THR A 445 -0.97 -25.21 32.51
C THR A 445 -2.17 -24.48 33.11
N PHE A 446 -3.29 -24.42 32.39
CA PHE A 446 -4.53 -23.84 32.90
C PHE A 446 -5.56 -24.93 33.24
N THR A 447 -6.30 -24.70 34.32
CA THR A 447 -7.37 -25.59 34.79
C THR A 447 -8.75 -24.98 34.59
N HIS A 448 -9.76 -25.82 34.34
CA HIS A 448 -11.16 -25.44 34.30
C HIS A 448 -11.99 -26.28 35.26
N THR A 449 -13.14 -25.74 35.67
CA THR A 449 -14.16 -26.48 36.40
C THR A 449 -15.22 -27.03 35.44
N ILE A 450 -15.75 -28.20 35.76
CA ILE A 450 -16.86 -28.87 35.06
C ILE A 450 -17.56 -29.84 36.04
N LEU A 451 -18.81 -30.20 35.80
CA LEU A 451 -19.45 -31.28 36.56
C LEU A 451 -19.09 -32.66 35.97
N PRO A 452 -18.97 -33.73 36.78
CA PRO A 452 -18.83 -35.08 36.24
C PRO A 452 -20.13 -35.54 35.56
N ALA A 453 -20.02 -36.49 34.62
CA ALA A 453 -21.11 -36.95 33.72
C ALA A 453 -22.45 -37.31 34.40
N GLY A 454 -22.45 -37.64 35.69
CA GLY A 454 -23.66 -37.96 36.47
C GLY A 454 -23.66 -37.43 37.91
N GLY A 455 -22.87 -36.39 38.22
CA GLY A 455 -22.76 -35.83 39.59
C GLY A 455 -22.80 -34.30 39.63
N SER A 456 -22.90 -33.74 40.83
CA SER A 456 -23.16 -32.32 41.09
C SER A 456 -22.01 -31.53 41.75
N GLY A 457 -20.91 -32.20 42.12
CA GLY A 457 -19.71 -31.54 42.64
C GLY A 457 -18.74 -31.20 41.51
N ASP A 458 -18.14 -30.01 41.56
CA ASP A 458 -17.17 -29.58 40.55
C ASP A 458 -15.91 -30.46 40.56
N ILE A 459 -15.48 -30.91 39.38
CA ILE A 459 -14.15 -31.47 39.16
C ILE A 459 -13.24 -30.43 38.50
N VAL A 460 -11.98 -30.39 38.92
CA VAL A 460 -10.94 -29.54 38.33
C VAL A 460 -10.20 -30.37 37.29
N SER A 461 -10.34 -30.00 36.02
CA SER A 461 -9.63 -30.59 34.90
C SER A 461 -8.52 -29.65 34.44
N ALA A 462 -7.40 -30.21 33.99
CA ALA A 462 -6.27 -29.46 33.44
C ALA A 462 -6.14 -29.80 31.96
N GLU A 463 -6.13 -28.80 31.08
CA GLU A 463 -5.77 -29.04 29.69
C GLU A 463 -4.26 -28.85 29.51
N PRO A 464 -3.57 -29.75 28.78
CA PRO A 464 -2.16 -29.56 28.48
C PRO A 464 -1.97 -28.26 27.69
N PRO A 465 -0.96 -27.45 28.04
CA PRO A 465 -0.63 -26.25 27.26
C PRO A 465 -0.08 -26.65 25.89
N ALA A 466 0.09 -25.67 24.99
CA ALA A 466 0.62 -25.92 23.65
C ALA A 466 1.94 -26.69 23.73
N ALA A 467 2.12 -27.65 22.83
CA ALA A 467 3.42 -28.25 22.64
C ALA A 467 4.39 -27.14 22.21
N ILE A 468 5.28 -26.72 23.11
CA ILE A 468 6.40 -25.86 22.76
C ILE A 468 7.28 -26.69 21.82
N SER A 469 7.13 -26.45 20.51
CA SER A 469 8.21 -26.66 19.56
C SER A 469 9.46 -26.09 20.21
N PRO A 470 10.53 -26.91 20.43
CA PRO A 470 11.70 -26.44 21.16
C PRO A 470 12.14 -25.12 20.55
N ALA A 471 12.41 -24.11 21.40
CA ALA A 471 12.89 -22.80 20.96
C ALA A 471 13.95 -23.05 19.90
N VAL A 472 13.68 -22.60 18.66
CA VAL A 472 14.31 -23.21 17.48
C VAL A 472 15.80 -23.07 17.66
N GLN A 473 16.47 -24.19 17.92
CA GLN A 473 17.88 -24.16 18.27
C GLN A 473 18.68 -23.72 17.06
N ASN A 474 19.85 -23.14 17.32
CA ASN A 474 20.76 -22.67 16.32
C ASN A 474 20.17 -21.50 15.52
N GLN A 475 19.40 -20.60 16.14
CA GLN A 475 18.90 -19.42 15.44
C GLN A 475 19.95 -18.31 15.42
N ALA A 476 19.89 -17.50 14.38
CA ALA A 476 20.59 -16.23 14.32
C ALA A 476 19.71 -15.16 13.68
N THR A 477 19.95 -13.91 14.07
CA THR A 477 19.37 -12.73 13.43
C THR A 477 20.40 -12.11 12.50
N VAL A 478 20.01 -11.82 11.27
CA VAL A 478 20.83 -11.08 10.31
C VAL A 478 20.97 -9.63 10.75
N THR A 479 22.20 -9.10 10.71
CA THR A 479 22.51 -7.71 11.06
C THR A 479 23.28 -7.02 9.94
N LEU A 480 22.65 -6.05 9.28
CA LEU A 480 23.20 -5.23 8.20
C LEU A 480 23.29 -3.75 8.62
N ALA A 481 23.91 -2.92 7.78
CA ALA A 481 24.13 -1.51 8.09
C ALA A 481 22.84 -0.67 7.96
N SER A 482 22.00 -0.97 6.98
CA SER A 482 20.62 -0.47 6.84
C SER A 482 19.62 -1.62 7.07
N ALA A 483 18.32 -1.34 7.36
CA ALA A 483 17.31 -2.42 7.48
C ALA A 483 16.44 -2.66 6.25
N THR A 484 16.54 -1.78 5.26
CA THR A 484 16.14 -1.97 3.87
C THR A 484 17.15 -2.80 3.08
N ASP A 485 18.40 -2.92 3.56
CA ASP A 485 19.38 -3.85 2.98
C ASP A 485 18.87 -5.30 3.05
N ALA A 486 19.18 -6.05 2.00
CA ALA A 486 19.13 -7.51 2.00
C ALA A 486 20.50 -8.08 1.64
N ILE A 487 21.00 -9.02 2.44
CA ILE A 487 22.23 -9.74 2.16
C ILE A 487 21.91 -10.94 1.26
N PRO A 488 22.65 -11.20 0.16
CA PRO A 488 22.38 -12.35 -0.67
C PRO A 488 22.71 -13.68 0.04
N LEU A 489 21.75 -14.59 0.09
CA LEU A 489 21.92 -15.97 0.55
C LEU A 489 22.52 -16.79 -0.59
N ARG A 490 23.80 -17.17 -0.46
CA ARG A 490 24.58 -17.73 -1.57
C ARG A 490 24.57 -19.26 -1.61
N TYR A 491 24.70 -19.83 -2.80
CA TYR A 491 24.76 -21.29 -2.99
C TYR A 491 26.09 -21.89 -2.49
N THR A 492 27.17 -21.13 -2.51
CA THR A 492 28.49 -21.50 -1.99
C THR A 492 28.98 -20.51 -0.93
N ALA A 493 29.91 -20.94 -0.08
CA ALA A 493 30.56 -20.12 0.95
C ALA A 493 31.61 -19.18 0.34
N SER A 494 31.18 -18.25 -0.51
CA SER A 494 32.01 -17.27 -1.22
C SER A 494 31.17 -16.06 -1.60
N GLU A 495 31.77 -14.88 -1.63
CA GLU A 495 31.12 -13.66 -2.16
C GLU A 495 30.77 -13.80 -3.65
N SER A 496 31.51 -14.63 -4.39
CA SER A 496 31.26 -15.01 -5.77
C SER A 496 30.22 -16.15 -5.93
N GLY A 497 29.58 -16.58 -4.85
CA GLY A 497 28.60 -17.66 -4.87
C GLY A 497 27.26 -17.19 -5.43
N ALA A 498 26.73 -17.88 -6.44
CA ALA A 498 25.44 -17.55 -7.04
C ALA A 498 24.33 -17.46 -5.98
N THR A 499 23.53 -16.40 -6.01
CA THR A 499 22.49 -16.18 -5.01
C THR A 499 21.24 -17.02 -5.22
N LEU A 500 20.64 -17.38 -4.10
CA LEU A 500 19.39 -18.09 -3.99
C LEU A 500 18.25 -17.13 -3.68
N THR A 501 18.44 -16.20 -2.72
CA THR A 501 17.47 -15.18 -2.32
C THR A 501 18.12 -14.03 -1.54
N GLY A 502 17.52 -12.84 -1.52
CA GLY A 502 17.87 -11.77 -0.59
C GLY A 502 17.29 -12.03 0.81
N VAL A 503 18.11 -11.85 1.84
CA VAL A 503 17.70 -11.98 3.25
C VAL A 503 17.78 -10.60 3.91
N PRO A 504 16.64 -9.99 4.30
CA PRO A 504 16.63 -8.64 4.85
C PRO A 504 17.30 -8.59 6.24
N ASN A 505 17.75 -7.40 6.63
CA ASN A 505 18.17 -7.14 8.00
C ASN A 505 17.07 -7.53 9.02
N GLY A 506 17.46 -7.97 10.21
CA GLY A 506 16.54 -8.42 11.25
C GLY A 506 15.87 -9.78 10.97
N ALA A 507 16.05 -10.38 9.79
CA ALA A 507 15.52 -11.70 9.47
C ALA A 507 16.11 -12.77 10.41
N ALA A 508 15.24 -13.67 10.88
CA ALA A 508 15.63 -14.87 11.62
C ALA A 508 16.00 -16.01 10.65
N VAL A 509 17.15 -16.65 10.89
CA VAL A 509 17.64 -17.79 10.09
C VAL A 509 18.07 -18.95 10.99
N THR A 510 17.75 -20.19 10.61
CA THR A 510 18.28 -21.37 11.29
C THR A 510 19.69 -21.67 10.80
N VAL A 511 20.69 -21.52 11.64
CA VAL A 511 22.08 -21.90 11.40
C VAL A 511 22.19 -23.43 11.37
N LEU A 512 22.50 -23.97 10.19
CA LEU A 512 22.68 -25.40 9.97
C LEU A 512 24.11 -25.83 10.27
N ALA A 513 25.10 -25.01 9.92
CA ALA A 513 26.49 -25.15 10.36
C ALA A 513 27.15 -23.77 10.44
N LYS A 514 27.67 -23.41 11.62
CA LYS A 514 28.45 -22.20 11.84
C LYS A 514 29.90 -22.43 11.44
N GLY A 515 30.36 -21.70 10.42
CA GLY A 515 31.78 -21.61 10.09
C GLY A 515 32.50 -20.49 10.84
N MET A 516 33.70 -20.16 10.36
CA MET A 516 34.49 -19.02 10.82
C MET A 516 34.04 -17.74 10.11
N ASP A 517 34.07 -17.75 8.77
CA ASP A 517 33.74 -16.59 7.93
C ASP A 517 32.36 -16.71 7.26
N TRP A 518 31.90 -17.93 6.97
CA TRP A 518 30.60 -18.23 6.37
C TRP A 518 29.84 -19.29 7.17
N SER A 519 28.56 -19.03 7.43
CA SER A 519 27.64 -19.99 8.05
C SER A 519 26.67 -20.53 7.02
N LEU A 520 26.49 -21.85 6.94
CA LEU A 520 25.32 -22.41 6.25
C LEU A 520 24.10 -22.18 7.13
N VAL A 521 23.12 -21.46 6.61
CA VAL A 521 21.86 -21.13 7.27
C VAL A 521 20.67 -21.57 6.41
N ARG A 522 19.49 -21.58 7.01
CA ARG A 522 18.21 -21.79 6.34
C ARG A 522 17.29 -20.60 6.59
N TYR A 523 16.79 -20.02 5.51
CA TYR A 523 15.80 -18.95 5.49
C TYR A 523 14.55 -19.47 4.76
N GLY A 524 13.42 -19.55 5.46
CA GLY A 524 12.24 -20.30 4.97
C GLY A 524 12.58 -21.77 4.72
N GLN A 525 12.47 -22.22 3.46
CA GLN A 525 12.86 -23.56 2.98
C GLN A 525 14.18 -23.57 2.19
N ILE A 526 14.86 -22.42 2.05
CA ILE A 526 16.09 -22.29 1.29
C ILE A 526 17.30 -22.36 2.24
N ASN A 527 18.15 -23.35 2.03
CA ASN A 527 19.46 -23.45 2.67
C ASN A 527 20.48 -22.70 1.81
N GLY A 528 21.38 -21.94 2.42
CA GLY A 528 22.49 -21.26 1.73
C GLY A 528 23.45 -20.60 2.71
N TYR A 529 24.46 -19.90 2.20
CA TYR A 529 25.54 -19.33 2.99
C TYR A 529 25.35 -17.83 3.19
N LEU A 530 25.56 -17.37 4.44
CA LEU A 530 25.70 -15.97 4.80
C LEU A 530 27.02 -15.73 5.55
N PRO A 531 27.61 -14.52 5.48
CA PRO A 531 28.80 -14.18 6.27
C PRO A 531 28.52 -14.32 7.77
N THR A 532 29.36 -15.08 8.48
CA THR A 532 29.22 -15.37 9.92
C THR A 532 29.27 -14.09 10.77
N GLY A 533 29.96 -13.04 10.32
CA GLY A 533 30.05 -11.75 11.01
C GLY A 533 28.76 -10.90 10.99
N LEU A 534 27.80 -11.23 10.11
CA LEU A 534 26.50 -10.53 9.99
C LEU A 534 25.38 -11.28 10.72
N LEU A 535 25.72 -12.15 11.69
CA LEU A 535 24.79 -13.03 12.39
C LEU A 535 24.93 -12.90 13.91
N ILE A 536 23.88 -12.45 14.59
CA ILE A 536 23.77 -12.54 16.05
C ILE A 536 23.13 -13.88 16.41
N PHE A 537 23.91 -14.79 16.99
CA PHE A 537 23.46 -16.12 17.40
C PHE A 537 22.67 -16.06 18.72
N THR A 538 21.55 -16.78 18.79
CA THR A 538 20.71 -16.88 20.01
C THR A 538 21.25 -17.89 21.03
N ASP A 539 22.05 -18.85 20.56
CA ASP A 539 22.61 -19.97 21.30
C ASP A 539 23.96 -20.41 20.67
N THR A 540 24.44 -21.62 20.96
CA THR A 540 25.66 -22.18 20.37
C THR A 540 25.29 -23.16 19.24
N PRO A 541 25.27 -22.70 17.96
CA PRO A 541 24.91 -23.55 16.83
C PRO A 541 25.96 -24.65 16.54
N PRO A 542 25.59 -25.74 15.86
CA PRO A 542 26.52 -26.78 15.43
C PRO A 542 27.54 -26.22 14.42
N THR A 543 28.74 -26.80 14.41
CA THR A 543 29.82 -26.47 13.47
C THR A 543 29.82 -27.35 12.21
N THR A 544 28.96 -28.37 12.15
CA THR A 544 28.91 -29.37 11.06
C THR A 544 27.48 -29.81 10.77
N THR A 545 27.18 -30.13 9.51
CA THR A 545 25.86 -30.64 9.09
C THR A 545 25.96 -31.53 7.86
N ASN A 546 24.96 -32.38 7.67
CA ASN A 546 24.80 -33.21 6.46
C ASN A 546 23.88 -32.55 5.41
N GLN A 547 23.37 -31.35 5.69
CA GLN A 547 22.55 -30.58 4.75
C GLN A 547 23.42 -29.72 3.83
N SER A 548 23.05 -29.62 2.56
CA SER A 548 23.68 -28.71 1.59
C SER A 548 22.83 -27.45 1.39
N ALA A 549 23.38 -26.47 0.67
CA ALA A 549 22.60 -25.39 0.10
C ALA A 549 21.50 -25.94 -0.85
N THR A 550 20.36 -25.27 -0.91
CA THR A 550 19.24 -25.64 -1.78
C THR A 550 19.59 -25.25 -3.20
N TYR A 551 19.52 -26.22 -4.13
CA TYR A 551 19.65 -25.94 -5.54
C TYR A 551 18.35 -25.32 -6.06
N ILE A 552 18.44 -24.07 -6.55
CA ILE A 552 17.33 -23.36 -7.21
C ILE A 552 17.69 -23.23 -8.69
N SER A 553 16.76 -23.63 -9.56
CA SER A 553 16.96 -23.61 -11.02
C SER A 553 16.20 -22.49 -11.73
N GLN A 554 15.26 -21.84 -11.05
CA GLN A 554 14.40 -20.80 -11.62
C GLN A 554 13.98 -19.79 -10.54
N TRP A 555 13.76 -18.56 -11.00
CA TRP A 555 13.21 -17.45 -10.23
C TRP A 555 12.07 -16.82 -11.01
N ALA A 556 11.26 -16.00 -10.35
CA ALA A 556 10.15 -15.32 -10.97
C ALA A 556 10.01 -13.90 -10.42
N THR A 557 9.80 -12.92 -11.27
CA THR A 557 9.50 -11.53 -10.87
C THR A 557 8.01 -11.28 -11.04
N VAL A 558 7.36 -10.71 -10.01
CA VAL A 558 5.94 -10.31 -10.11
C VAL A 558 5.80 -9.19 -11.13
N THR A 559 4.92 -9.37 -12.12
CA THR A 559 4.72 -8.43 -13.25
C THR A 559 3.26 -8.40 -13.70
N GLY A 560 2.79 -7.25 -14.17
CA GLY A 560 1.43 -7.05 -14.68
C GLY A 560 0.37 -6.88 -13.59
N THR A 561 0.79 -6.67 -12.33
CA THR A 561 -0.12 -6.35 -11.22
C THR A 561 0.63 -5.73 -10.04
N ASN A 562 0.08 -4.66 -9.49
CA ASN A 562 0.54 -4.03 -8.25
C ASN A 562 0.39 -4.94 -7.01
N SER A 563 -0.41 -6.01 -7.08
CA SER A 563 -0.80 -6.84 -5.94
C SER A 563 -1.21 -8.26 -6.36
N LEU A 564 -0.25 -9.20 -6.33
CA LEU A 564 -0.45 -10.61 -6.64
C LEU A 564 -0.82 -11.43 -5.40
N ASN A 565 -1.99 -12.08 -5.41
CA ASN A 565 -2.46 -12.96 -4.33
C ASN A 565 -1.56 -14.19 -4.15
N PHE A 566 -0.83 -14.26 -3.04
CA PHE A 566 -0.05 -15.42 -2.60
C PHE A 566 -0.94 -16.36 -1.79
N ARG A 567 -1.06 -17.61 -2.23
CA ARG A 567 -2.04 -18.59 -1.70
C ARG A 567 -1.39 -19.78 -1.02
N THR A 568 -2.16 -20.47 -0.18
CA THR A 568 -1.73 -21.69 0.52
C THR A 568 -1.66 -22.93 -0.37
N GLY A 569 -2.29 -22.91 -1.56
CA GLY A 569 -2.30 -24.01 -2.52
C GLY A 569 -2.57 -23.55 -3.97
N PRO A 570 -2.44 -24.46 -4.95
CA PRO A 570 -2.54 -24.16 -6.37
C PRO A 570 -4.01 -24.05 -6.83
N GLY A 571 -4.58 -22.84 -6.76
CA GLY A 571 -5.94 -22.58 -7.25
C GLY A 571 -6.59 -21.35 -6.61
N PHE A 572 -7.63 -20.81 -7.24
CA PHE A 572 -8.35 -19.64 -6.76
C PHE A 572 -9.18 -19.90 -5.48
N ASP A 573 -9.53 -21.15 -5.20
CA ASP A 573 -10.27 -21.55 -3.99
C ASP A 573 -9.38 -21.68 -2.74
N TYR A 574 -8.06 -21.66 -2.88
CA TYR A 574 -7.14 -21.72 -1.74
C TYR A 574 -6.98 -20.36 -1.07
N ASN A 575 -6.97 -20.37 0.27
CA ASN A 575 -6.83 -19.17 1.08
C ASN A 575 -5.61 -18.32 0.65
N VAL A 576 -5.85 -17.03 0.45
CA VAL A 576 -4.78 -16.02 0.30
C VAL A 576 -4.10 -15.83 1.65
N GLN A 577 -2.78 -16.03 1.69
CA GLN A 577 -1.94 -15.83 2.88
C GLN A 577 -1.23 -14.47 2.90
N ALA A 578 -0.97 -13.88 1.74
CA ALA A 578 -0.43 -12.53 1.59
C ALA A 578 -0.72 -11.98 0.19
N SER A 579 -0.37 -10.72 -0.05
CA SER A 579 -0.21 -10.18 -1.41
C SER A 579 1.26 -9.81 -1.63
N LEU A 580 1.74 -9.99 -2.86
CA LEU A 580 3.09 -9.67 -3.30
C LEU A 580 3.02 -8.46 -4.25
N SER A 581 3.90 -7.48 -4.06
CA SER A 581 3.98 -6.30 -4.93
C SER A 581 4.67 -6.62 -6.26
N GLU A 582 4.41 -5.80 -7.27
CA GLU A 582 5.16 -5.80 -8.53
C GLU A 582 6.68 -5.66 -8.29
N GLY A 583 7.49 -6.24 -9.17
CA GLY A 583 8.96 -6.24 -9.06
C GLY A 583 9.54 -7.21 -8.03
N MET A 584 8.71 -7.84 -7.18
CA MET A 584 9.22 -8.81 -6.20
C MET A 584 9.81 -10.06 -6.86
N VAL A 585 11.07 -10.36 -6.56
CA VAL A 585 11.77 -11.58 -6.98
C VAL A 585 11.43 -12.74 -6.04
N LEU A 586 10.97 -13.83 -6.62
CA LEU A 586 10.46 -15.03 -5.95
C LEU A 586 11.31 -16.25 -6.33
N CYS A 587 11.61 -17.10 -5.36
CA CYS A 587 12.36 -18.33 -5.61
C CYS A 587 11.39 -19.44 -6.01
N VAL A 588 11.57 -20.05 -7.18
CA VAL A 588 10.67 -21.11 -7.66
C VAL A 588 11.07 -22.43 -7.02
N LEU A 589 10.18 -22.98 -6.19
CA LEU A 589 10.34 -24.26 -5.50
C LEU A 589 9.65 -25.43 -6.24
N GLY A 590 8.80 -25.14 -7.22
CA GLY A 590 8.17 -26.12 -8.11
C GLY A 590 6.96 -25.56 -8.86
N THR A 591 6.43 -26.34 -9.81
CA THR A 591 5.29 -25.93 -10.67
C THR A 591 4.20 -27.00 -10.62
N GLN A 592 2.93 -26.57 -10.54
CA GLN A 592 1.75 -27.43 -10.48
C GLN A 592 0.64 -26.83 -11.37
N GLY A 593 0.64 -27.21 -12.65
CA GLY A 593 -0.20 -26.56 -13.66
C GLY A 593 0.20 -25.11 -13.88
N GLU A 594 -0.78 -24.21 -13.97
CA GLU A 594 -0.58 -22.76 -14.07
C GLU A 594 -0.16 -22.10 -12.75
N TRP A 595 -0.09 -22.87 -11.65
CA TRP A 595 0.32 -22.37 -10.34
C TRP A 595 1.77 -22.73 -10.02
N ILE A 596 2.55 -21.73 -9.65
CA ILE A 596 3.96 -21.88 -9.28
C ILE A 596 4.09 -21.81 -7.76
N LYS A 597 4.72 -22.85 -7.18
CA LYS A 597 5.09 -22.87 -5.78
C LYS A 597 6.37 -22.05 -5.60
N VAL A 598 6.28 -20.98 -4.81
CA VAL A 598 7.35 -20.01 -4.62
C VAL A 598 7.62 -19.73 -3.15
N GLN A 599 8.84 -19.24 -2.86
CA GLN A 599 9.17 -18.59 -1.59
C GLN A 599 9.28 -17.08 -1.78
N SER A 600 8.67 -16.33 -0.85
CA SER A 600 8.80 -14.88 -0.70
C SER A 600 9.18 -14.58 0.76
N GLY A 601 10.37 -14.03 0.98
CA GLY A 601 10.96 -13.92 2.32
C GLY A 601 11.02 -15.27 3.02
N GLY A 602 10.49 -15.35 4.25
CA GLY A 602 10.37 -16.61 5.00
C GLY A 602 9.14 -17.47 4.65
N MET A 603 8.23 -16.99 3.80
CA MET A 603 6.93 -17.62 3.53
C MET A 603 6.94 -18.43 2.22
N VAL A 604 6.25 -19.58 2.21
CA VAL A 604 6.12 -20.46 1.04
C VAL A 604 4.65 -20.64 0.67
N GLY A 605 4.34 -20.68 -0.61
CA GLY A 605 2.97 -20.83 -1.12
C GLY A 605 2.93 -20.82 -2.64
N TYR A 606 1.80 -20.41 -3.20
CA TYR A 606 1.48 -20.53 -4.61
C TYR A 606 0.98 -19.20 -5.21
N VAL A 607 1.35 -18.95 -6.46
CA VAL A 607 0.88 -17.82 -7.29
C VAL A 607 0.58 -18.31 -8.70
N SER A 608 -0.28 -17.60 -9.46
CA SER A 608 -0.44 -17.92 -10.89
C SER A 608 0.78 -17.48 -11.69
N VAL A 609 1.12 -18.25 -12.73
CA VAL A 609 2.18 -17.93 -13.69
C VAL A 609 1.89 -16.68 -14.51
N ASP A 610 0.61 -16.33 -14.70
CA ASP A 610 0.19 -15.19 -15.56
C ASP A 610 0.74 -13.84 -15.09
N PHE A 611 1.03 -13.73 -13.79
CA PHE A 611 1.55 -12.53 -13.13
C PHE A 611 3.06 -12.62 -12.84
N LEU A 612 3.77 -13.52 -13.54
CA LEU A 612 5.18 -13.81 -13.31
C LEU A 612 6.01 -13.77 -14.60
N THR A 613 7.07 -12.98 -14.58
CA THR A 613 8.19 -13.10 -15.54
C THR A 613 9.21 -14.11 -15.01
N MET A 614 9.50 -15.17 -15.77
CA MET A 614 10.34 -16.29 -15.31
C MET A 614 11.81 -16.14 -15.72
N HIS A 615 12.72 -16.36 -14.78
CA HIS A 615 14.17 -16.22 -14.94
C HIS A 615 14.91 -17.55 -14.69
N ARG A 616 16.05 -17.75 -15.37
CA ARG A 616 16.91 -18.96 -15.26
C ARG A 616 18.16 -18.76 -14.40
N ALA A 617 18.46 -17.52 -14.05
CA ALA A 617 19.41 -17.12 -13.02
C ALA A 617 18.66 -16.28 -11.98
N TYR A 618 19.20 -16.12 -10.79
CA TYR A 618 18.72 -15.07 -9.89
C TYR A 618 18.87 -13.72 -10.63
N PRO A 619 17.86 -12.83 -10.60
CA PRO A 619 18.01 -11.44 -11.01
C PRO A 619 18.98 -10.72 -10.06
N GLU A 620 20.29 -10.97 -10.23
CA GLU A 620 21.34 -10.51 -9.32
C GLU A 620 22.25 -9.48 -9.98
N ALA A 621 22.41 -8.35 -9.29
CA ALA A 621 23.69 -7.67 -9.04
C ALA A 621 24.72 -7.75 -10.19
N ILE A 622 24.66 -6.77 -11.10
CA ILE A 622 25.85 -6.42 -11.91
C ILE A 622 26.99 -6.09 -10.94
N SER A 623 28.13 -6.78 -11.11
CA SER A 623 29.31 -6.62 -10.26
C SER A 623 30.10 -5.35 -10.60
N SER A 624 30.84 -4.87 -9.60
CA SER A 624 31.82 -3.78 -9.69
C SER A 624 32.69 -3.84 -10.96
N ASP A 625 32.92 -2.65 -11.52
CA ASP A 625 33.69 -2.28 -12.74
C ASP A 625 32.83 -1.97 -13.98
N THR A 626 31.54 -2.30 -13.97
CA THR A 626 30.62 -1.83 -15.02
C THR A 626 30.33 -0.33 -14.83
N SER A 627 30.46 0.46 -15.89
CA SER A 627 29.97 1.85 -15.90
C SER A 627 28.55 1.89 -16.47
N ALA A 628 27.81 2.99 -16.27
CA ALA A 628 26.56 3.26 -16.99
C ALA A 628 26.45 4.75 -17.30
N MET A 629 25.68 5.11 -18.33
CA MET A 629 25.40 6.50 -18.68
C MET A 629 24.02 6.89 -18.13
N VAL A 630 23.92 8.03 -17.45
CA VAL A 630 22.60 8.57 -17.05
C VAL A 630 21.78 8.89 -18.29
N SER A 631 20.62 8.26 -18.41
CA SER A 631 19.72 8.34 -19.57
C SER A 631 18.32 8.68 -19.08
N LEU A 632 17.73 9.77 -19.59
CA LEU A 632 16.50 10.39 -19.10
C LEU A 632 15.57 10.71 -20.28
N GLY A 633 14.30 11.03 -19.97
CA GLY A 633 13.34 11.48 -20.99
C GLY A 633 13.76 12.81 -21.62
N ALA A 634 13.26 13.10 -22.83
CA ALA A 634 13.68 14.27 -23.60
C ALA A 634 13.37 15.65 -22.96
N GLU A 635 12.63 15.69 -21.85
CA GLU A 635 12.32 16.90 -21.09
C GLU A 635 13.15 17.04 -19.79
N ASP A 636 13.89 16.00 -19.37
CA ASP A 636 14.63 15.96 -18.10
C ASP A 636 16.14 16.19 -18.29
N LEU A 637 16.66 17.29 -17.75
CA LEU A 637 18.09 17.66 -17.88
C LEU A 637 19.01 17.04 -16.81
N SER A 638 18.45 16.62 -15.67
CA SER A 638 19.21 16.10 -14.53
C SER A 638 18.36 15.22 -13.60
N ILE A 639 19.04 14.37 -12.83
CA ILE A 639 18.46 13.43 -11.87
C ILE A 639 19.17 13.51 -10.53
N SER A 640 18.41 13.46 -9.43
CA SER A 640 18.98 13.39 -8.08
C SER A 640 19.54 12.01 -7.74
N LEU A 641 20.82 11.96 -7.36
CA LEU A 641 21.48 10.84 -6.70
C LEU A 641 20.91 10.68 -5.28
N LEU A 642 20.37 9.52 -4.94
CA LEU A 642 19.67 9.30 -3.68
C LEU A 642 20.51 8.59 -2.62
N SER A 643 20.19 8.80 -1.35
CA SER A 643 20.92 8.21 -0.22
C SER A 643 20.61 6.73 0.07
N SER A 644 19.52 6.19 -0.48
CA SER A 644 19.12 4.78 -0.39
C SER A 644 18.27 4.40 -1.61
N PRO A 645 18.03 3.10 -1.90
CA PRO A 645 17.27 2.65 -3.07
C PRO A 645 15.76 2.82 -2.85
N SER A 646 15.29 4.07 -2.79
CA SER A 646 13.89 4.44 -2.63
C SER A 646 13.58 5.75 -3.34
N MET A 647 12.42 5.85 -4.01
CA MET A 647 11.97 7.09 -4.65
C MET A 647 11.66 8.23 -3.66
N THR A 648 11.67 7.94 -2.35
CA THR A 648 11.48 8.92 -1.26
C THR A 648 12.76 9.16 -0.46
N ALA A 649 13.91 8.66 -0.91
CA ALA A 649 15.19 8.86 -0.23
C ALA A 649 15.71 10.29 -0.41
N THR A 650 16.55 10.76 0.53
CA THR A 650 17.08 12.13 0.47
C THR A 650 18.04 12.30 -0.71
N PRO A 651 17.86 13.33 -1.56
CA PRO A 651 18.85 13.73 -2.57
C PRO A 651 20.20 14.09 -1.96
N ILE A 652 21.27 13.52 -2.49
CA ILE A 652 22.66 13.84 -2.17
C ILE A 652 23.17 14.95 -3.09
N MET A 653 22.95 14.81 -4.40
CA MET A 653 23.36 15.76 -5.44
C MET A 653 22.60 15.47 -6.74
N ASP A 654 22.47 16.46 -7.62
CA ASP A 654 21.93 16.24 -8.97
C ASP A 654 23.04 15.86 -9.96
N ILE A 655 22.71 14.98 -10.89
CA ILE A 655 23.58 14.43 -11.94
C ILE A 655 22.95 14.78 -13.30
N ALA A 656 23.71 15.34 -14.22
CA ALA A 656 23.20 15.72 -15.54
C ALA A 656 22.95 14.49 -16.44
N HIS A 657 22.02 14.63 -17.39
CA HIS A 657 21.86 13.69 -18.49
C HIS A 657 23.18 13.43 -19.22
N GLY A 658 23.46 12.18 -19.58
CA GLY A 658 24.71 11.77 -20.22
C GLY A 658 25.94 11.76 -19.29
N THR A 659 25.78 11.81 -17.97
CA THR A 659 26.89 11.61 -17.02
C THR A 659 27.23 10.14 -16.90
N GLN A 660 28.52 9.78 -17.04
CA GLN A 660 28.99 8.42 -16.75
C GLN A 660 29.12 8.21 -15.23
N VAL A 661 28.54 7.12 -14.73
CA VAL A 661 28.63 6.69 -13.33
C VAL A 661 29.25 5.31 -13.22
N THR A 662 30.04 5.05 -12.17
CA THR A 662 30.53 3.70 -11.86
C THR A 662 29.44 2.94 -11.13
N VAL A 663 28.99 1.81 -11.66
CA VAL A 663 27.96 0.99 -11.01
C VAL A 663 28.64 0.06 -9.99
N LEU A 664 28.27 0.24 -8.73
CA LEU A 664 28.77 -0.56 -7.61
C LEU A 664 27.88 -1.80 -7.36
N HIS A 665 26.59 -1.68 -7.66
CA HIS A 665 25.57 -2.73 -7.53
C HIS A 665 24.35 -2.35 -8.38
N ASN A 666 23.67 -3.32 -9.01
CA ASN A 666 22.40 -3.12 -9.72
C ASN A 666 21.46 -4.29 -9.43
N ASP A 667 20.35 -4.05 -8.72
CA ASP A 667 19.36 -5.10 -8.37
C ASP A 667 18.24 -5.28 -9.40
N GLY A 668 18.31 -4.56 -10.53
CA GLY A 668 17.31 -4.56 -11.60
C GLY A 668 16.25 -3.48 -11.47
N SER A 669 16.07 -2.87 -10.28
CA SER A 669 15.22 -1.70 -10.06
C SER A 669 16.04 -0.46 -9.68
N TRP A 670 17.05 -0.65 -8.84
CA TRP A 670 17.97 0.36 -8.35
C TRP A 670 19.42 -0.02 -8.60
N CYS A 671 20.21 1.00 -8.92
CA CYS A 671 21.65 0.94 -9.03
C CYS A 671 22.28 1.76 -7.90
N ARG A 672 23.12 1.13 -7.07
CA ARG A 672 24.09 1.86 -6.25
C ARG A 672 25.25 2.26 -7.15
N VAL A 673 25.51 3.55 -7.25
CA VAL A 673 26.49 4.13 -8.16
C VAL A 673 27.46 5.04 -7.43
N LYS A 674 28.60 5.30 -8.07
CA LYS A 674 29.63 6.26 -7.64
C LYS A 674 29.89 7.27 -8.74
N VAL A 675 29.84 8.55 -8.39
CA VAL A 675 30.08 9.68 -9.30
C VAL A 675 30.84 10.77 -8.54
N ALA A 676 31.88 11.35 -9.15
CA ALA A 676 32.74 12.36 -8.52
C ALA A 676 33.29 11.98 -7.12
N GLY A 677 33.43 10.68 -6.82
CA GLY A 677 33.86 10.15 -5.51
C GLY A 677 32.75 9.96 -4.48
N VAL A 678 31.53 10.45 -4.75
CA VAL A 678 30.33 10.31 -3.90
C VAL A 678 29.56 9.05 -4.30
N GLU A 679 29.00 8.33 -3.31
CA GLU A 679 28.19 7.12 -3.53
C GLU A 679 26.72 7.38 -3.19
N GLY A 680 25.82 6.79 -3.97
CA GLY A 680 24.37 6.89 -3.78
C GLY A 680 23.62 5.95 -4.73
N TYR A 681 22.33 6.21 -4.97
CA TYR A 681 21.42 5.32 -5.70
C TYR A 681 20.64 6.06 -6.81
N LEU A 682 20.41 5.38 -7.93
CA LEU A 682 19.59 5.83 -9.09
C LEU A 682 18.70 4.66 -9.55
N LEU A 683 17.59 4.89 -10.27
CA LEU A 683 16.85 3.77 -10.87
C LEU A 683 17.63 3.14 -12.01
N THR A 684 17.51 1.82 -12.16
CA THR A 684 18.09 1.08 -13.28
C THR A 684 17.51 1.51 -14.64
N SER A 685 16.27 2.00 -14.66
CA SER A 685 15.63 2.57 -15.87
C SER A 685 16.16 3.95 -16.28
N GLN A 686 16.95 4.61 -15.42
CA GLN A 686 17.54 5.93 -15.67
C GLN A 686 19.03 5.82 -16.04
N LEU A 687 19.47 4.61 -16.39
CA LEU A 687 20.85 4.26 -16.69
C LEU A 687 20.89 3.39 -17.95
N ASP A 688 21.63 3.85 -18.96
CA ASP A 688 21.96 3.10 -20.15
C ASP A 688 23.29 2.36 -19.96
N PHE A 689 23.21 1.03 -20.02
CA PHE A 689 24.34 0.12 -19.88
C PHE A 689 24.97 -0.22 -21.24
N ASP A 690 24.19 -0.22 -22.32
CA ASP A 690 24.67 -0.52 -23.68
C ASP A 690 25.42 0.68 -24.29
N ALA A 691 25.13 1.90 -23.83
CA ALA A 691 25.94 3.09 -24.08
C ALA A 691 27.38 2.99 -23.53
N THR A 692 27.72 1.99 -22.71
CA THR A 692 29.11 1.74 -22.26
C THR A 692 29.91 0.90 -23.25
N GLY A 693 29.87 1.35 -24.50
CA GLY A 693 30.22 0.53 -25.65
C GLY A 693 30.74 1.30 -26.86
N VAL A 694 31.33 2.50 -26.70
CA VAL A 694 32.25 3.01 -27.72
C VAL A 694 33.54 2.17 -27.62
N THR A 695 33.51 0.95 -28.17
CA THR A 695 34.74 0.20 -28.42
C THR A 695 35.66 1.09 -29.26
N PRO A 696 36.92 1.32 -28.83
CA PRO A 696 37.85 2.11 -29.63
C PRO A 696 38.13 1.37 -30.94
N THR A 697 37.50 1.81 -32.02
CA THR A 697 38.00 1.50 -33.35
C THR A 697 39.31 2.24 -33.49
N ASP A 698 40.43 1.53 -33.41
CA ASP A 698 41.78 2.11 -33.51
C ASP A 698 41.89 3.04 -34.73
N VAL A 699 41.95 4.35 -34.47
CA VAL A 699 42.55 5.29 -35.42
C VAL A 699 44.06 5.20 -35.20
N PRO A 700 44.86 4.82 -36.21
CA PRO A 700 46.29 4.62 -36.02
C PRO A 700 47.02 5.90 -35.58
N GLY A 701 47.31 5.98 -34.28
CA GLY A 701 48.16 7.00 -33.66
C GLY A 701 47.45 8.24 -33.16
N THR A 702 46.96 8.20 -31.92
CA THR A 702 47.38 9.05 -30.78
C THR A 702 46.71 8.49 -29.50
N GLN A 703 47.36 8.51 -28.34
CA GLN A 703 46.77 7.95 -27.12
C GLN A 703 45.66 8.86 -26.57
N GLY A 704 44.55 8.23 -26.16
CA GLY A 704 43.33 8.93 -25.75
C GLY A 704 43.50 9.71 -24.46
N LEU A 705 43.51 11.04 -24.57
CA LEU A 705 43.36 11.96 -23.46
C LEU A 705 41.88 12.29 -23.29
N THR A 706 41.34 12.17 -22.08
CA THR A 706 40.02 12.69 -21.73
C THR A 706 40.16 14.02 -20.99
N ALA A 707 39.15 14.89 -21.13
CA ALA A 707 39.11 16.15 -20.43
C ALA A 707 37.67 16.50 -20.00
N ILE A 708 37.55 17.27 -18.91
CA ILE A 708 36.26 17.65 -18.32
C ILE A 708 35.95 19.10 -18.66
N VAL A 709 34.76 19.38 -19.19
CA VAL A 709 34.28 20.74 -19.48
C VAL A 709 34.13 21.54 -18.19
N ASN A 710 34.89 22.63 -18.04
CA ASN A 710 34.94 23.48 -16.85
C ASN A 710 34.63 24.97 -17.16
N SER A 711 33.60 25.20 -17.97
CA SER A 711 33.06 26.54 -18.28
C SER A 711 32.35 27.17 -17.06
N GLU A 712 32.34 28.50 -16.95
CA GLU A 712 31.49 29.21 -15.97
C GLU A 712 30.02 29.32 -16.41
N ALA A 713 29.72 29.19 -17.71
CA ALA A 713 28.40 29.42 -18.29
C ALA A 713 27.47 28.19 -18.29
N ASN A 714 27.74 27.17 -17.47
CA ASN A 714 27.09 25.85 -17.46
C ASN A 714 27.15 25.03 -18.77
N THR A 715 27.54 25.60 -19.91
CA THR A 715 27.82 24.90 -21.18
C THR A 715 29.07 25.45 -21.89
N LEU A 716 29.54 24.74 -22.92
CA LEU A 716 30.69 25.05 -23.78
C LEU A 716 30.36 24.78 -25.25
N ASN A 717 30.61 25.75 -26.13
CA ASN A 717 30.30 25.63 -27.56
C ASN A 717 31.28 24.67 -28.29
N LEU A 718 30.75 23.57 -28.84
CA LEU A 718 31.44 22.71 -29.81
C LEU A 718 31.32 23.32 -31.20
N ARG A 719 32.44 23.54 -31.91
CA ARG A 719 32.47 24.23 -33.21
C ARG A 719 32.98 23.37 -34.35
N GLU A 720 32.65 23.75 -35.59
CA GLU A 720 33.12 23.07 -36.81
C GLU A 720 34.64 23.19 -37.05
N GLY A 721 35.30 24.18 -36.45
CA GLY A 721 36.73 24.43 -36.60
C GLY A 721 37.34 25.21 -35.44
N PRO A 722 38.68 25.28 -35.33
CA PRO A 722 39.40 25.87 -34.20
C PRO A 722 39.42 27.41 -34.23
N SER A 723 38.25 28.03 -34.22
CA SER A 723 38.07 29.49 -34.10
C SER A 723 36.65 29.85 -33.68
N LYS A 724 36.49 30.99 -32.99
CA LYS A 724 35.18 31.53 -32.57
C LYS A 724 34.27 31.91 -33.74
N ASN A 725 34.82 31.98 -34.96
CA ASN A 725 34.09 32.31 -36.19
C ASN A 725 33.46 31.08 -36.89
N TYR A 726 33.79 29.86 -36.45
CA TYR A 726 33.10 28.66 -36.95
C TYR A 726 31.75 28.47 -36.28
N ASN A 727 30.79 27.90 -37.01
CA ASN A 727 29.46 27.62 -36.50
C ASN A 727 29.53 26.72 -35.27
N VAL A 728 28.64 26.97 -34.31
CA VAL A 728 28.44 26.10 -33.15
C VAL A 728 27.61 24.90 -33.60
N LYS A 729 28.19 23.70 -33.50
CA LYS A 729 27.53 22.43 -33.79
C LYS A 729 26.61 22.01 -32.64
N ALA A 730 27.04 22.24 -31.40
CA ALA A 730 26.30 21.91 -30.18
C ALA A 730 26.84 22.67 -28.97
N GLN A 731 26.12 22.62 -27.84
CA GLN A 731 26.58 23.12 -26.55
C GLN A 731 26.75 21.95 -25.57
N ILE A 732 27.98 21.73 -25.11
CA ILE A 732 28.38 20.65 -24.21
C ILE A 732 28.21 21.12 -22.75
N PRO A 733 27.46 20.43 -21.88
CA PRO A 733 27.32 20.84 -20.48
C PRO A 733 28.64 20.89 -19.69
N LYS A 734 28.66 21.71 -18.64
CA LYS A 734 29.74 21.73 -17.63
C LYS A 734 29.75 20.40 -16.87
N GLY A 735 30.94 19.89 -16.60
CA GLY A 735 31.16 18.58 -15.96
C GLY A 735 31.21 17.42 -16.95
N THR A 736 30.82 17.61 -18.22
CA THR A 736 30.90 16.57 -19.24
C THR A 736 32.35 16.18 -19.51
N SER A 737 32.64 14.87 -19.45
CA SER A 737 33.89 14.29 -19.93
C SER A 737 33.82 14.09 -21.45
N ILE A 738 34.81 14.59 -22.18
CA ILE A 738 34.91 14.50 -23.64
C ILE A 738 36.23 13.83 -24.05
N ILE A 739 36.22 13.19 -25.22
CA ILE A 739 37.42 12.58 -25.80
C ILE A 739 38.19 13.68 -26.52
N VAL A 740 39.44 13.94 -26.13
CA VAL A 740 40.34 14.84 -26.85
C VAL A 740 41.06 14.03 -27.92
N THR A 741 40.65 14.23 -29.17
CA THR A 741 41.22 13.56 -30.34
C THR A 741 42.52 14.23 -30.79
N GLU A 742 42.68 15.53 -30.56
CA GLU A 742 43.95 16.26 -30.70
C GLU A 742 44.03 17.41 -29.68
N ARG A 743 45.07 17.44 -28.84
CA ARG A 743 45.27 18.51 -27.83
C ARG A 743 46.09 19.65 -28.42
N GLY A 744 45.44 20.75 -28.79
CA GLY A 744 46.09 22.00 -29.17
C GLY A 744 46.14 23.03 -28.03
N ASP A 745 47.03 24.01 -28.16
CA ASP A 745 47.31 25.04 -27.12
C ASP A 745 46.14 26.00 -26.85
N THR A 746 45.21 26.15 -27.80
CA THR A 746 44.06 27.07 -27.71
C THR A 746 42.74 26.40 -28.06
N TRP A 747 42.76 25.46 -29.00
CA TRP A 747 41.62 24.63 -29.35
C TRP A 747 42.03 23.16 -29.30
N CYS A 748 41.21 22.34 -28.65
CA CYS A 748 41.29 20.89 -28.75
C CYS A 748 40.32 20.41 -29.83
N ALA A 749 40.76 19.50 -30.69
CA ALA A 749 39.85 18.65 -31.44
C ALA A 749 39.28 17.62 -30.47
N VAL A 750 37.96 17.47 -30.47
CA VAL A 750 37.23 16.65 -29.51
C VAL A 750 36.08 15.89 -30.16
N ARG A 751 35.71 14.77 -29.53
CA ARG A 751 34.51 14.00 -29.84
C ARG A 751 33.59 13.96 -28.62
N TRP A 752 32.31 14.26 -28.86
CA TRP A 752 31.24 14.16 -27.87
C TRP A 752 30.01 13.52 -28.52
N GLY A 753 29.66 12.30 -28.09
CA GLY A 753 28.76 11.43 -28.87
C GLY A 753 29.31 11.20 -30.28
N ASP A 754 28.44 11.26 -31.29
CA ASP A 754 28.81 11.19 -32.71
C ASP A 754 29.35 12.51 -33.28
N LEU A 755 29.43 13.58 -32.47
CA LEU A 755 29.86 14.90 -32.94
C LEU A 755 31.36 15.09 -32.75
N ASP A 756 32.09 15.09 -33.87
CA ASP A 756 33.44 15.65 -33.97
C ASP A 756 33.40 17.18 -34.10
N GLY A 757 34.31 17.88 -33.42
CA GLY A 757 34.47 19.33 -33.53
C GLY A 757 35.61 19.87 -32.68
N TYR A 758 35.60 21.18 -32.44
CA TYR A 758 36.62 21.88 -31.67
C TYR A 758 36.02 22.67 -30.52
N VAL A 759 36.69 22.65 -29.37
CA VAL A 759 36.38 23.46 -28.18
C VAL A 759 37.64 24.16 -27.69
N MET A 760 37.52 25.28 -26.98
CA MET A 760 38.71 25.97 -26.46
C MET A 760 39.32 25.24 -25.27
N THR A 761 40.65 25.08 -25.31
CA THR A 761 41.44 24.31 -24.33
C THR A 761 41.35 24.90 -22.92
N GLU A 762 41.15 26.20 -22.78
CA GLU A 762 41.03 26.89 -21.48
C GLU A 762 39.79 26.50 -20.67
N TYR A 763 38.76 25.94 -21.33
CA TYR A 763 37.56 25.43 -20.65
C TYR A 763 37.61 23.92 -20.43
N LEU A 764 38.79 23.30 -20.52
CA LEU A 764 39.01 21.86 -20.33
C LEU A 764 39.96 21.57 -19.16
N LEU A 765 39.46 20.87 -18.15
CA LEU A 765 40.27 20.31 -17.07
C LEU A 765 40.83 18.94 -17.49
N PHE A 766 42.15 18.81 -17.54
CA PHE A 766 42.84 17.55 -17.81
C PHE A 766 43.19 16.86 -16.47
N PRO A 767 42.78 15.60 -16.23
CA PRO A 767 43.00 14.91 -14.95
C PRO A 767 44.47 14.82 -14.50
N ASP A 768 45.40 14.85 -15.45
CA ASP A 768 46.85 14.71 -15.20
C ASP A 768 47.58 16.03 -14.90
N ASP A 769 46.90 17.19 -14.90
CA ASP A 769 47.50 18.53 -14.69
C ASP A 769 46.76 19.34 -13.61
N PRO A 770 47.24 19.34 -12.35
CA PRO A 770 46.49 19.82 -11.19
C PRO A 770 46.54 21.35 -10.97
N THR A 771 46.79 22.17 -11.99
CA THR A 771 47.11 23.61 -11.81
C THR A 771 46.12 24.64 -12.39
N GLN A 772 45.02 24.21 -13.01
CA GLN A 772 44.08 25.14 -13.68
C GLN A 772 42.97 25.69 -12.77
N THR A 773 42.56 26.94 -13.03
CA THR A 773 41.59 27.75 -12.22
C THR A 773 40.47 28.27 -13.15
N PRO A 774 39.19 28.37 -12.72
CA PRO A 774 38.07 28.79 -13.59
C PRO A 774 38.24 30.19 -14.21
N THR A 775 37.68 30.39 -15.42
CA THR A 775 37.80 31.61 -16.24
C THR A 775 36.50 31.90 -17.03
N SER A 776 36.16 33.19 -17.19
CA SER A 776 34.94 33.71 -17.83
C SER A 776 35.15 34.23 -19.27
N GLU A 777 34.10 34.20 -20.13
CA GLU A 777 34.13 34.70 -21.52
C GLU A 777 33.25 35.96 -21.73
N PRO A 778 33.59 36.92 -22.63
CA PRO A 778 32.81 38.16 -22.85
C PRO A 778 31.78 38.11 -24.01
N THR A 779 30.78 38.99 -23.94
CA THR A 779 29.58 39.13 -24.79
C THR A 779 29.74 40.11 -25.97
N ASP A 780 29.03 39.93 -27.10
CA ASP A 780 28.44 41.03 -27.93
C ASP A 780 27.57 40.58 -29.15
N SER A 781 26.76 41.51 -29.70
CA SER A 781 25.86 41.42 -30.89
C SER A 781 25.52 42.86 -31.38
N PRO A 782 25.33 43.21 -32.70
CA PRO A 782 24.02 43.09 -33.41
C PRO A 782 24.04 43.05 -34.99
N SER A 783 22.85 43.16 -35.62
CA SER A 783 22.49 43.01 -37.08
C SER A 783 22.36 44.35 -37.88
N PRO A 784 22.32 44.39 -39.24
CA PRO A 784 21.04 44.48 -40.02
C PRO A 784 21.02 43.88 -41.48
N SER A 785 19.85 43.85 -42.16
CA SER A 785 19.60 43.31 -43.54
C SER A 785 18.45 44.06 -44.28
N PRO A 786 18.37 44.13 -45.65
CA PRO A 786 17.21 43.54 -46.39
C PRO A 786 17.33 43.24 -47.95
N THR A 787 16.26 42.63 -48.53
CA THR A 787 15.66 42.77 -49.91
C THR A 787 15.94 41.76 -51.08
N ASP A 788 14.96 40.85 -51.33
CA ASP A 788 14.27 40.29 -52.55
C ASP A 788 14.90 40.37 -53.98
N GLU A 789 14.76 39.47 -54.99
CA GLU A 789 14.22 38.12 -55.36
C GLU A 789 14.54 37.96 -56.92
N PRO A 790 14.32 36.86 -57.71
CA PRO A 790 13.83 35.49 -57.45
C PRO A 790 14.63 34.30 -58.10
N LEU A 791 14.03 33.09 -58.01
CA LEU A 791 14.47 31.67 -58.22
C LEU A 791 14.85 31.18 -59.65
N PRO A 792 15.62 30.05 -59.79
CA PRO A 792 15.03 28.68 -59.81
C PRO A 792 15.80 27.51 -59.13
N ASP A 793 15.03 26.60 -58.50
CA ASP A 793 15.08 25.11 -58.43
C ASP A 793 16.38 24.28 -58.60
N ILE A 794 16.62 23.15 -57.91
CA ILE A 794 16.41 22.64 -56.51
C ILE A 794 17.53 21.57 -56.31
N THR A 795 18.18 21.48 -55.13
CA THR A 795 18.47 20.21 -54.41
C THR A 795 19.31 20.44 -53.14
N GLY A 796 18.90 19.85 -52.01
CA GLY A 796 19.72 19.70 -50.80
C GLY A 796 19.57 20.80 -49.73
N ALA A 797 18.44 20.81 -49.00
CA ALA A 797 18.23 21.64 -47.80
C ALA A 797 18.23 20.77 -46.53
N PRO A 798 18.60 21.31 -45.34
CA PRO A 798 18.44 20.61 -44.07
C PRO A 798 16.95 20.39 -43.76
N GLU A 799 16.65 19.35 -42.98
CA GLU A 799 15.27 18.88 -42.76
C GLU A 799 14.40 19.94 -42.06
N GLU A 800 13.19 20.15 -42.60
CA GLU A 800 12.20 21.05 -42.02
C GLU A 800 11.67 20.48 -40.69
N TYR A 801 11.66 21.28 -39.63
CA TYR A 801 10.97 20.91 -38.40
C TYR A 801 9.47 20.80 -38.67
N LYS A 802 8.93 19.59 -38.57
CA LYS A 802 7.51 19.31 -38.77
C LYS A 802 6.78 19.26 -37.44
N ALA A 803 5.58 19.81 -37.42
CA ALA A 803 4.63 19.65 -36.33
C ALA A 803 3.25 19.28 -36.89
N TRP A 804 2.40 18.73 -36.04
CA TRP A 804 1.03 18.36 -36.37
C TRP A 804 0.04 19.18 -35.55
N VAL A 805 -1.04 19.62 -36.19
CA VAL A 805 -2.03 20.49 -35.59
C VAL A 805 -2.96 19.71 -34.65
N MET A 806 -3.14 20.17 -33.41
CA MET A 806 -3.96 19.55 -32.38
C MET A 806 -4.99 20.55 -31.85
N GLY A 807 -6.23 20.45 -32.35
CA GLY A 807 -7.35 21.31 -31.94
C GLY A 807 -8.42 20.55 -31.15
N THR A 808 -8.97 21.17 -30.10
CA THR A 808 -10.17 20.68 -29.38
C THR A 808 -11.47 20.85 -30.15
N VAL A 809 -11.40 21.49 -31.32
CA VAL A 809 -12.37 21.40 -32.42
C VAL A 809 -11.57 21.11 -33.69
N ASN A 810 -12.20 20.51 -34.70
CA ASN A 810 -11.57 19.85 -35.86
C ASN A 810 -10.59 20.69 -36.74
N TYR A 811 -10.26 21.92 -36.36
CA TYR A 811 -9.28 22.79 -37.02
C TYR A 811 -8.68 23.83 -36.05
N VAL A 812 -7.51 24.37 -36.39
CA VAL A 812 -6.86 25.52 -35.74
C VAL A 812 -6.81 26.71 -36.69
N ASN A 813 -7.04 27.92 -36.18
CA ASN A 813 -6.98 29.15 -36.96
C ASN A 813 -5.51 29.57 -37.22
N LEU A 814 -5.13 29.66 -38.50
CA LEU A 814 -3.89 30.28 -38.96
C LEU A 814 -4.12 31.80 -39.10
N ARG A 815 -3.28 32.62 -38.45
CA ARG A 815 -3.48 34.07 -38.33
C ARG A 815 -2.37 34.88 -38.97
N VAL A 816 -2.66 36.13 -39.31
CA VAL A 816 -1.68 37.08 -39.89
C VAL A 816 -0.58 37.53 -38.93
N SER A 817 -0.79 37.43 -37.61
CA SER A 817 0.16 37.83 -36.58
C SER A 817 -0.04 37.02 -35.29
N PRO A 818 0.96 36.94 -34.39
CA PRO A 818 0.90 36.14 -33.16
C PRO A 818 0.02 36.79 -32.07
N SER A 819 -1.28 36.90 -32.34
CA SER A 819 -2.29 37.44 -31.41
C SER A 819 -3.62 36.73 -31.60
N THR A 820 -4.33 36.45 -30.49
CA THR A 820 -5.63 35.77 -30.51
C THR A 820 -6.74 36.62 -31.13
N GLY A 821 -6.54 37.94 -31.22
CA GLY A 821 -7.41 38.88 -31.91
C GLY A 821 -7.04 39.17 -33.37
N ALA A 822 -5.95 38.59 -33.90
CA ALA A 822 -5.51 38.82 -35.28
C ALA A 822 -6.42 38.14 -36.32
N GLU A 823 -6.48 38.70 -37.53
CA GLU A 823 -7.27 38.16 -38.64
C GLU A 823 -6.88 36.72 -38.98
N VAL A 824 -7.88 35.88 -39.25
CA VAL A 824 -7.72 34.46 -39.59
C VAL A 824 -7.67 34.32 -41.11
N ILE A 825 -6.50 33.93 -41.63
CA ILE A 825 -6.27 33.74 -43.06
C ILE A 825 -6.59 32.32 -43.55
N ALA A 826 -6.47 31.33 -42.67
CA ALA A 826 -6.91 29.97 -42.97
C ALA A 826 -7.31 29.19 -41.72
N ARG A 827 -7.92 28.03 -41.92
CA ARG A 827 -8.19 27.03 -40.88
C ARG A 827 -7.51 25.74 -41.29
N ILE A 828 -6.62 25.25 -40.44
CA ILE A 828 -5.84 24.03 -40.68
C ILE A 828 -6.52 22.90 -39.91
N PRO A 829 -7.01 21.84 -40.57
CA PRO A 829 -7.57 20.66 -39.91
C PRO A 829 -6.68 20.10 -38.78
N SER A 830 -7.30 19.54 -37.75
CA SER A 830 -6.54 18.82 -36.72
C SER A 830 -6.01 17.50 -37.30
N GLY A 831 -4.74 17.19 -37.04
CA GLY A 831 -3.99 16.08 -37.63
C GLY A 831 -3.14 16.46 -38.84
N ASP A 832 -3.34 17.64 -39.45
CA ASP A 832 -2.55 18.07 -40.61
C ASP A 832 -1.11 18.46 -40.20
N GLU A 833 -0.16 18.13 -41.08
CA GLU A 833 1.26 18.45 -40.94
C GLU A 833 1.53 19.91 -41.35
N VAL A 834 2.28 20.63 -40.53
CA VAL A 834 2.78 21.98 -40.82
C VAL A 834 4.30 22.03 -40.65
N ALA A 835 4.97 22.75 -41.54
CA ALA A 835 6.39 23.03 -41.39
C ALA A 835 6.56 24.24 -40.45
N VAL A 836 7.25 24.05 -39.34
CA VAL A 836 7.53 25.09 -38.35
C VAL A 836 8.70 25.94 -38.82
N ILE A 837 8.46 27.25 -38.90
CA ILE A 837 9.46 28.25 -39.30
C ILE A 837 10.15 28.80 -38.05
N GLU A 838 9.37 29.16 -37.03
CA GLU A 838 9.87 29.84 -35.82
C GLU A 838 8.86 29.71 -34.67
N VAL A 839 9.35 29.51 -33.44
CA VAL A 839 8.50 29.49 -32.22
C VAL A 839 8.62 30.81 -31.47
N LEU A 840 7.50 31.54 -31.35
CA LEU A 840 7.40 32.87 -30.73
C LEU A 840 6.57 32.80 -29.44
N GLY A 841 7.05 32.02 -28.48
CA GLY A 841 6.37 31.81 -27.20
C GLY A 841 5.02 31.11 -27.37
N THR A 842 3.93 31.81 -27.05
CA THR A 842 2.56 31.23 -27.13
C THR A 842 2.04 31.05 -28.55
N PHE A 843 2.72 31.59 -29.56
CA PHE A 843 2.44 31.38 -30.97
C PHE A 843 3.63 30.77 -31.71
N THR A 844 3.36 29.93 -32.70
CA THR A 844 4.36 29.37 -33.61
C THR A 844 4.04 29.85 -35.03
N HIS A 845 5.06 30.32 -35.73
CA HIS A 845 5.00 30.66 -37.15
C HIS A 845 5.17 29.38 -37.97
N VAL A 846 4.18 29.06 -38.78
CA VAL A 846 4.10 27.81 -39.54
C VAL A 846 3.78 28.05 -41.01
N ARG A 847 4.22 27.13 -41.85
CA ARG A 847 3.84 27.00 -43.26
C ARG A 847 2.92 25.79 -43.42
N HIS A 848 1.76 26.04 -44.00
CA HIS A 848 0.81 25.02 -44.42
C HIS A 848 0.52 25.18 -45.92
N GLY A 849 -0.11 24.19 -46.58
CA GLY A 849 -0.32 24.20 -48.04
C GLY A 849 -1.15 25.37 -48.60
N VAL A 850 -1.70 26.22 -47.73
CA VAL A 850 -2.50 27.42 -48.04
C VAL A 850 -1.75 28.74 -47.78
N GLY A 851 -0.54 28.72 -47.22
CA GLY A 851 0.27 29.90 -46.90
C GLY A 851 1.03 29.79 -45.57
N THR A 852 1.75 30.87 -45.21
CA THR A 852 2.40 31.02 -43.90
C THR A 852 1.57 31.86 -42.95
N GLY A 853 1.69 31.60 -41.65
CA GLY A 853 1.01 32.37 -40.61
C GLY A 853 1.21 31.80 -39.21
N TYR A 854 0.53 32.38 -38.23
CA TYR A 854 0.74 32.08 -36.81
C TYR A 854 -0.41 31.24 -36.25
N VAL A 855 -0.06 30.13 -35.59
CA VAL A 855 -0.97 29.29 -34.79
C VAL A 855 -0.54 29.36 -33.32
N LEU A 856 -1.43 29.01 -32.38
CA LEU A 856 -1.03 28.91 -30.97
C LEU A 856 -0.16 27.67 -30.76
N SER A 857 1.02 27.83 -30.14
CA SER A 857 2.03 26.77 -29.99
C SER A 857 1.50 25.53 -29.26
N ARG A 858 0.60 25.73 -28.29
CA ARG A 858 -0.09 24.65 -27.55
C ARG A 858 -1.03 23.78 -28.39
N HIS A 859 -1.28 24.16 -29.64
CA HIS A 859 -2.06 23.39 -30.61
C HIS A 859 -1.15 22.76 -31.68
N LEU A 860 0.14 22.59 -31.39
CA LEU A 860 1.11 21.87 -32.21
C LEU A 860 1.78 20.78 -31.37
N THR A 861 1.93 19.60 -31.95
CA THR A 861 2.81 18.54 -31.44
C THR A 861 3.95 18.29 -32.41
N TYR A 862 5.17 18.10 -31.89
CA TYR A 862 6.35 17.74 -32.69
C TYR A 862 6.53 16.22 -32.77
N THR A 863 5.78 15.47 -31.96
CA THR A 863 5.61 14.03 -32.10
C THR A 863 4.41 13.78 -33.01
N LYS A 864 4.61 13.00 -34.07
CA LYS A 864 3.52 12.60 -34.98
C LYS A 864 2.42 11.87 -34.17
N PRO A 865 1.14 12.26 -34.27
CA PRO A 865 0.10 11.67 -33.43
C PRO A 865 -0.05 10.15 -33.61
N MET A 866 -0.02 9.43 -32.49
CA MET A 866 -0.46 8.05 -32.28
C MET A 866 0.27 6.92 -33.05
N GLU A 867 1.21 6.24 -32.38
CA GLU A 867 1.45 4.82 -32.64
C GLU A 867 0.53 3.94 -31.78
N SER A 868 0.05 2.84 -32.34
CA SER A 868 -0.80 1.88 -31.64
C SER A 868 0.04 0.91 -30.81
N ILE A 869 -0.33 0.75 -29.53
CA ILE A 869 0.33 -0.18 -28.60
C ILE A 869 -0.09 -1.64 -28.82
N GLY A 870 -1.07 -1.89 -29.69
CA GLY A 870 -1.50 -3.25 -30.02
C GLY A 870 -2.69 -3.34 -30.96
N VAL A 871 -3.06 -4.58 -31.30
CA VAL A 871 -4.26 -4.92 -32.06
C VAL A 871 -5.15 -5.82 -31.21
N MET A 872 -6.39 -5.41 -31.00
CA MET A 872 -7.43 -6.22 -30.36
C MET A 872 -8.60 -6.46 -31.31
N TYR A 873 -9.50 -7.34 -30.91
CA TYR A 873 -10.72 -7.69 -31.65
C TYR A 873 -11.95 -7.61 -30.74
N VAL A 874 -13.06 -7.11 -31.26
CA VAL A 874 -14.34 -7.12 -30.52
C VAL A 874 -14.81 -8.55 -30.30
N ASN A 875 -15.12 -8.90 -29.05
CA ASN A 875 -15.51 -10.23 -28.58
C ASN A 875 -16.86 -10.18 -27.83
N THR A 876 -17.87 -9.59 -28.46
CA THR A 876 -19.26 -9.59 -27.97
C THR A 876 -20.06 -10.73 -28.59
N ASP A 877 -20.94 -11.40 -27.83
CA ASP A 877 -21.65 -12.60 -28.31
C ASP A 877 -22.90 -12.32 -29.15
N VAL A 878 -23.45 -11.09 -29.12
CA VAL A 878 -24.65 -10.73 -29.91
C VAL A 878 -24.69 -9.29 -30.42
N ASP A 879 -24.44 -8.29 -29.57
CA ASP A 879 -24.63 -6.88 -29.92
C ASP A 879 -23.31 -6.16 -30.30
N PRO A 880 -23.35 -5.16 -31.20
CA PRO A 880 -22.19 -4.33 -31.51
C PRO A 880 -21.74 -3.44 -30.32
N LEU A 881 -20.46 -3.52 -29.99
CA LEU A 881 -19.81 -2.81 -28.87
C LEU A 881 -19.82 -1.30 -29.09
N ALA A 882 -20.28 -0.53 -28.11
CA ALA A 882 -20.26 0.93 -28.21
C ALA A 882 -18.84 1.50 -28.11
N LEU A 883 -18.49 2.38 -29.05
CA LEU A 883 -17.32 3.25 -29.00
C LEU A 883 -17.81 4.66 -28.66
N ARG A 884 -17.25 5.26 -27.61
CA ARG A 884 -17.66 6.54 -27.02
C ARG A 884 -16.56 7.59 -27.13
N ASP A 885 -16.91 8.87 -27.05
CA ASP A 885 -15.95 9.98 -27.01
C ASP A 885 -15.14 10.02 -25.71
N GLU A 886 -15.76 9.65 -24.58
CA GLU A 886 -15.13 9.59 -23.26
C GLU A 886 -15.26 8.22 -22.58
N ALA A 887 -14.39 7.95 -21.60
CA ALA A 887 -14.33 6.70 -20.82
C ALA A 887 -15.36 6.65 -19.68
N ASP A 888 -16.62 6.99 -19.98
CA ASP A 888 -17.73 7.11 -19.03
C ASP A 888 -19.03 6.49 -19.59
N LEU A 889 -19.97 6.11 -18.74
CA LEU A 889 -21.26 5.50 -19.13
C LEU A 889 -22.41 6.49 -19.31
N TYR A 890 -22.43 7.58 -18.55
CA TYR A 890 -23.60 8.43 -18.33
C TYR A 890 -23.52 9.76 -19.09
N ASP A 891 -22.33 10.38 -19.13
CA ASP A 891 -22.12 11.70 -19.74
C ASP A 891 -21.47 11.64 -21.15
N SER A 892 -21.08 10.44 -21.63
CA SER A 892 -20.41 10.25 -22.93
C SER A 892 -21.35 10.00 -24.12
N THR A 893 -20.95 10.45 -25.30
CA THR A 893 -21.65 10.22 -26.58
C THR A 893 -21.16 8.94 -27.24
N VAL A 894 -22.07 8.06 -27.67
CA VAL A 894 -21.71 6.92 -28.53
C VAL A 894 -21.41 7.44 -29.95
N LEU A 895 -20.14 7.38 -30.34
CA LEU A 895 -19.64 7.76 -31.66
C LEU A 895 -20.07 6.76 -32.74
N VAL A 896 -19.92 5.46 -32.45
CA VAL A 896 -20.29 4.35 -33.34
C VAL A 896 -20.46 3.06 -32.53
N ARG A 897 -21.05 2.02 -33.12
CA ARG A 897 -21.07 0.67 -32.54
C ARG A 897 -20.38 -0.33 -33.46
N ILE A 898 -19.51 -1.16 -32.90
CA ILE A 898 -18.54 -1.99 -33.60
C ILE A 898 -18.96 -3.48 -33.56
N PRO A 899 -19.15 -4.16 -34.71
CA PRO A 899 -19.50 -5.59 -34.76
C PRO A 899 -18.45 -6.54 -34.13
N ARG A 900 -18.89 -7.73 -33.71
CA ARG A 900 -18.01 -8.83 -33.26
C ARG A 900 -16.97 -9.18 -34.33
N GLY A 901 -15.74 -9.44 -33.91
CA GLY A 901 -14.64 -9.91 -34.75
C GLY A 901 -13.94 -8.81 -35.56
N GLU A 902 -14.40 -7.56 -35.44
CA GLU A 902 -13.76 -6.39 -36.01
C GLU A 902 -12.42 -6.10 -35.34
N LYS A 903 -11.47 -5.60 -36.14
CA LYS A 903 -10.09 -5.33 -35.72
C LYS A 903 -9.98 -3.89 -35.23
N LEU A 904 -9.46 -3.72 -34.04
CA LEU A 904 -9.19 -2.43 -33.39
C LEU A 904 -7.68 -2.18 -33.31
N MET A 905 -7.27 -0.92 -33.45
CA MET A 905 -5.96 -0.47 -33.01
C MET A 905 -6.11 0.08 -31.58
N LEU A 906 -5.33 -0.46 -30.63
CA LEU A 906 -5.33 -0.04 -29.23
C LEU A 906 -4.26 1.04 -29.02
N TYR A 907 -4.59 2.07 -28.24
CA TYR A 907 -3.67 3.16 -27.86
C TYR A 907 -3.44 3.27 -26.36
N GLY A 908 -4.31 2.67 -25.52
CA GLY A 908 -4.15 2.69 -24.06
C GLY A 908 -5.35 2.12 -23.33
N HIS A 909 -5.22 1.99 -22.01
CA HIS A 909 -6.31 1.62 -21.10
C HIS A 909 -6.52 2.71 -20.04
N VAL A 910 -7.77 2.96 -19.65
CA VAL A 910 -8.18 3.90 -18.62
C VAL A 910 -9.21 3.20 -17.73
N GLY A 911 -8.76 2.65 -16.61
CA GLY A 911 -9.58 1.75 -15.79
C GLY A 911 -10.03 0.53 -16.63
N ASP A 912 -11.32 0.23 -16.60
CA ASP A 912 -11.91 -0.85 -17.40
C ASP A 912 -12.15 -0.48 -18.89
N TRP A 913 -11.79 0.73 -19.33
CA TRP A 913 -11.97 1.19 -20.71
C TRP A 913 -10.68 1.10 -21.54
N SER A 914 -10.83 0.79 -22.82
CA SER A 914 -9.75 0.76 -23.82
C SER A 914 -9.93 1.91 -24.80
N HIS A 915 -8.88 2.71 -24.99
CA HIS A 915 -8.83 3.75 -26.01
C HIS A 915 -8.39 3.12 -27.34
N VAL A 916 -9.27 3.14 -28.34
CA VAL A 916 -9.11 2.38 -29.59
C VAL A 916 -9.53 3.18 -30.83
N GLN A 917 -9.03 2.77 -31.98
CA GLN A 917 -9.52 3.21 -33.29
C GLN A 917 -10.14 2.04 -34.06
N TRP A 918 -11.26 2.32 -34.71
CA TRP A 918 -11.91 1.46 -35.69
C TRP A 918 -12.35 2.28 -36.90
N GLY A 919 -11.71 2.05 -38.05
CA GLY A 919 -11.86 2.92 -39.23
C GLY A 919 -11.44 4.35 -38.93
N ASP A 920 -12.32 5.31 -39.25
CA ASP A 920 -12.09 6.74 -39.00
C ASP A 920 -12.51 7.19 -37.58
N TYR A 921 -13.05 6.27 -36.76
CA TYR A 921 -13.53 6.57 -35.40
C TYR A 921 -12.46 6.22 -34.35
N VAL A 922 -12.14 7.17 -33.48
CA VAL A 922 -11.25 7.00 -32.31
C VAL A 922 -12.06 7.30 -31.06
N GLY A 923 -11.95 6.46 -30.03
CA GLY A 923 -12.73 6.62 -28.80
C GLY A 923 -12.51 5.50 -27.79
N TYR A 924 -13.38 5.42 -26.78
CA TYR A 924 -13.29 4.47 -25.68
C TYR A 924 -14.36 3.38 -25.77
N CYS A 925 -13.99 2.13 -25.52
CA CYS A 925 -14.93 1.01 -25.34
C CYS A 925 -14.50 0.09 -24.20
N ALA A 926 -15.43 -0.64 -23.60
CA ALA A 926 -15.14 -1.46 -22.42
C ALA A 926 -14.20 -2.64 -22.76
N THR A 927 -13.09 -2.73 -22.03
CA THR A 927 -11.96 -3.65 -22.28
C THR A 927 -12.36 -5.12 -22.16
N ALA A 928 -13.33 -5.43 -21.28
CA ALA A 928 -13.83 -6.78 -21.06
C ALA A 928 -14.39 -7.45 -22.33
N TYR A 929 -14.84 -6.65 -23.31
CA TYR A 929 -15.34 -7.15 -24.60
C TYR A 929 -14.28 -7.14 -25.71
N LEU A 930 -13.00 -6.97 -25.38
CA LEU A 930 -11.90 -7.00 -26.33
C LEU A 930 -11.00 -8.24 -26.11
N SER A 931 -10.50 -8.81 -27.20
CA SER A 931 -9.61 -9.96 -27.19
C SER A 931 -8.38 -9.74 -28.06
N TRP A 932 -7.21 -10.19 -27.59
CA TRP A 932 -5.97 -10.23 -28.36
C TRP A 932 -5.97 -11.28 -29.49
N LYS A 933 -6.98 -12.14 -29.54
CA LYS A 933 -7.20 -13.12 -30.62
C LYS A 933 -8.56 -12.87 -31.27
N LYS A 934 -8.61 -12.86 -32.60
CA LYS A 934 -9.86 -12.75 -33.34
C LYS A 934 -10.79 -13.92 -32.96
N PRO A 935 -12.05 -13.66 -32.53
CA PRO A 935 -13.01 -14.71 -32.29
C PRO A 935 -13.24 -15.53 -33.58
N THR A 936 -13.07 -16.84 -33.48
CA THR A 936 -13.40 -17.81 -34.54
C THR A 936 -14.79 -18.40 -34.29
N ASP A 937 -15.46 -18.87 -35.34
CA ASP A 937 -16.82 -19.39 -35.25
C ASP A 937 -16.92 -20.65 -34.36
N TYR A 938 -17.37 -20.41 -33.13
CA TYR A 938 -18.15 -21.29 -32.25
C TYR A 938 -17.51 -22.51 -31.56
N ALA A 939 -17.56 -22.51 -30.21
CA ALA A 939 -17.90 -23.65 -29.37
C ALA A 939 -18.42 -23.13 -28.00
N PRO A 940 -19.46 -23.72 -27.39
CA PRO A 940 -20.04 -23.23 -26.14
C PRO A 940 -19.20 -23.69 -24.94
N ASP A 941 -18.97 -22.76 -24.00
CA ASP A 941 -18.39 -23.02 -22.68
C ASP A 941 -19.49 -22.82 -21.62
N ASP A 942 -19.66 -23.80 -20.73
CA ASP A 942 -20.62 -23.76 -19.61
C ASP A 942 -20.13 -22.89 -18.43
N THR A 943 -18.98 -22.21 -18.59
CA THR A 943 -18.44 -21.26 -17.61
C THR A 943 -19.37 -20.06 -17.41
N PRO A 944 -19.78 -19.73 -16.17
CA PRO A 944 -20.66 -18.59 -15.91
C PRO A 944 -20.00 -17.25 -16.28
N ILE A 945 -20.51 -16.61 -17.33
CA ILE A 945 -20.10 -15.26 -17.73
C ILE A 945 -20.86 -14.23 -16.88
N TYR A 946 -20.10 -13.34 -16.23
CA TYR A 946 -20.62 -12.17 -15.52
C TYR A 946 -20.44 -10.92 -16.38
N ASP A 947 -21.49 -10.11 -16.51
CA ASP A 947 -21.42 -8.80 -17.16
C ASP A 947 -20.99 -7.76 -16.10
N PRO A 948 -19.78 -7.18 -16.19
CA PRO A 948 -19.26 -6.26 -15.18
C PRO A 948 -19.96 -4.89 -15.20
N THR A 949 -20.82 -4.62 -16.20
CA THR A 949 -21.63 -3.39 -16.26
C THR A 949 -22.92 -3.47 -15.44
N MET A 950 -23.21 -4.62 -14.80
CA MET A 950 -24.42 -4.81 -14.00
C MET A 950 -24.38 -4.11 -12.65
N GLU A 951 -25.14 -3.03 -12.53
CA GLU A 951 -25.39 -2.36 -11.26
C GLU A 951 -26.80 -2.66 -10.69
N PRO A 952 -26.95 -2.80 -9.36
CA PRO A 952 -28.26 -2.94 -8.71
C PRO A 952 -29.13 -1.69 -8.91
N VAL A 953 -30.41 -1.88 -9.25
CA VAL A 953 -31.34 -0.76 -9.51
C VAL A 953 -32.65 -0.92 -8.75
N GLU A 954 -33.12 0.17 -8.13
CA GLU A 954 -34.42 0.24 -7.43
C GLU A 954 -35.36 1.25 -8.09
N GLY A 955 -36.67 1.00 -7.99
CA GLY A 955 -37.73 1.92 -8.46
C GLY A 955 -38.06 1.88 -9.96
N TRP A 956 -37.17 1.34 -10.81
CA TRP A 956 -37.42 1.20 -12.25
C TRP A 956 -38.51 0.20 -12.59
N THR A 957 -39.41 0.57 -13.50
CA THR A 957 -40.39 -0.35 -14.09
C THR A 957 -39.92 -0.74 -15.49
N VAL A 958 -39.99 -2.03 -15.83
CA VAL A 958 -39.64 -2.52 -17.17
C VAL A 958 -40.78 -3.29 -17.82
N LEU A 959 -40.88 -3.18 -19.15
CA LEU A 959 -41.75 -3.99 -19.99
C LEU A 959 -40.92 -4.73 -21.02
N THR A 960 -41.18 -6.01 -21.25
CA THR A 960 -40.64 -6.69 -22.45
C THR A 960 -41.21 -6.02 -23.71
N ASN A 961 -40.39 -5.84 -24.74
CA ASN A 961 -40.77 -5.11 -25.93
C ASN A 961 -41.97 -5.74 -26.70
N ASN A 962 -42.66 -4.92 -27.51
CA ASN A 962 -43.92 -5.30 -28.18
C ASN A 962 -43.72 -5.98 -29.54
N ASP A 963 -42.57 -6.60 -29.78
CA ASP A 963 -42.16 -7.19 -31.06
C ASP A 963 -42.94 -8.48 -31.41
N GLY A 964 -43.81 -8.95 -30.51
CA GLY A 964 -44.66 -10.13 -30.68
C GLY A 964 -43.98 -11.48 -30.42
N MET A 965 -42.73 -11.47 -29.94
CA MET A 965 -41.92 -12.65 -29.62
C MET A 965 -41.67 -12.75 -28.11
N ALA A 966 -41.63 -13.98 -27.58
CA ALA A 966 -41.29 -14.21 -26.17
C ALA A 966 -39.79 -14.02 -25.91
N LEU A 967 -39.44 -13.54 -24.71
CA LEU A 967 -38.08 -13.25 -24.27
C LEU A 967 -37.58 -14.36 -23.33
N GLY A 968 -36.55 -15.10 -23.75
CA GLY A 968 -35.92 -16.12 -22.90
C GLY A 968 -35.13 -15.52 -21.74
N LEU A 969 -35.43 -15.97 -20.52
CA LEU A 969 -34.69 -15.67 -19.29
C LEU A 969 -33.62 -16.73 -19.08
N ARG A 970 -32.34 -16.35 -18.93
CA ARG A 970 -31.19 -17.28 -18.98
C ARG A 970 -30.42 -17.37 -17.67
N LYS A 971 -29.66 -18.46 -17.51
CA LYS A 971 -28.93 -18.77 -16.26
C LYS A 971 -27.65 -17.94 -16.01
N TRP A 972 -27.01 -17.42 -17.07
CA TRP A 972 -25.88 -16.47 -17.02
C TRP A 972 -25.88 -15.59 -18.29
N CYS A 973 -24.94 -14.66 -18.40
CA CYS A 973 -24.91 -13.59 -19.40
C CYS A 973 -24.44 -14.06 -20.80
N SER A 974 -25.10 -15.08 -21.36
CA SER A 974 -24.85 -15.57 -22.72
C SER A 974 -26.16 -16.05 -23.37
N MET A 975 -26.31 -15.88 -24.69
CA MET A 975 -27.45 -16.41 -25.43
C MET A 975 -27.44 -17.94 -25.57
N GLU A 976 -26.31 -18.56 -25.25
CA GLU A 976 -26.10 -20.01 -25.26
C GLU A 976 -26.38 -20.62 -23.87
N ALA A 977 -26.45 -19.77 -22.83
CA ALA A 977 -26.82 -20.19 -21.49
C ALA A 977 -28.24 -20.80 -21.46
N PRO A 978 -28.47 -21.85 -20.64
CA PRO A 978 -29.79 -22.48 -20.52
C PRO A 978 -30.90 -21.47 -20.21
N GLU A 979 -31.98 -21.55 -20.98
CA GLU A 979 -33.21 -20.78 -20.73
C GLU A 979 -33.95 -21.39 -19.54
N LEU A 980 -34.14 -20.59 -18.49
CA LEU A 980 -34.87 -20.94 -17.26
C LEU A 980 -36.38 -20.89 -17.50
N THR A 981 -36.85 -19.86 -18.19
CA THR A 981 -38.25 -19.67 -18.59
C THR A 981 -38.37 -18.66 -19.74
N SER A 982 -39.54 -18.58 -20.37
CA SER A 982 -39.82 -17.64 -21.47
C SER A 982 -40.87 -16.62 -21.05
N ILE A 983 -40.55 -15.34 -21.20
CA ILE A 983 -41.37 -14.21 -20.76
C ILE A 983 -42.23 -13.71 -21.93
N PRO A 984 -43.57 -13.65 -21.81
CA PRO A 984 -44.44 -13.16 -22.89
C PRO A 984 -44.19 -11.69 -23.24
N ALA A 985 -44.32 -11.33 -24.52
CA ALA A 985 -44.26 -9.93 -24.97
C ALA A 985 -45.30 -9.06 -24.24
N GLY A 986 -44.91 -7.83 -23.89
CA GLY A 986 -45.71 -6.92 -23.06
C GLY A 986 -45.80 -7.24 -21.56
N ALA A 987 -45.10 -8.27 -21.06
CA ALA A 987 -45.07 -8.56 -19.62
C ALA A 987 -44.17 -7.58 -18.83
N SER A 988 -44.42 -7.48 -17.52
CA SER A 988 -43.70 -6.60 -16.58
C SER A 988 -42.85 -7.42 -15.58
N PRO A 989 -41.64 -7.86 -15.95
CA PRO A 989 -40.72 -8.48 -14.99
C PRO A 989 -40.17 -7.45 -14.00
N ARG A 990 -39.67 -7.91 -12.84
CA ARG A 990 -38.99 -7.05 -11.89
C ARG A 990 -37.51 -6.99 -12.23
N LEU A 991 -37.00 -5.79 -12.50
CA LEU A 991 -35.57 -5.53 -12.66
C LEU A 991 -34.84 -5.63 -11.31
N LEU A 992 -33.64 -6.19 -11.31
CA LEU A 992 -32.77 -6.34 -10.13
C LEU A 992 -31.42 -5.66 -10.35
N GLU A 993 -30.75 -5.98 -11.46
CA GLU A 993 -29.50 -5.35 -11.90
C GLU A 993 -29.63 -4.98 -13.40
N MET A 994 -29.04 -3.86 -13.81
CA MET A 994 -29.05 -3.38 -15.20
C MET A 994 -27.62 -3.19 -15.70
N GLY A 995 -27.30 -3.78 -16.85
CA GLY A 995 -26.04 -3.59 -17.57
C GLY A 995 -26.27 -3.25 -19.05
N ASP A 996 -25.19 -2.96 -19.78
CA ASP A 996 -25.21 -2.45 -21.15
C ASP A 996 -25.80 -3.46 -22.16
N ILE A 997 -25.51 -4.75 -21.98
CA ILE A 997 -25.96 -5.84 -22.87
C ILE A 997 -26.99 -6.74 -22.18
N TRP A 998 -26.80 -6.99 -20.87
CA TRP A 998 -27.67 -7.86 -20.08
C TRP A 998 -28.29 -7.15 -18.87
N CYS A 999 -29.57 -7.43 -18.64
CA CYS A 999 -30.28 -7.14 -17.39
C CYS A 999 -30.48 -8.42 -16.60
N LYS A 1000 -30.42 -8.31 -15.26
CA LYS A 1000 -30.84 -9.35 -14.34
C LYS A 1000 -32.24 -9.04 -13.84
N ILE A 1001 -33.17 -9.96 -14.07
CA ILE A 1001 -34.58 -9.78 -13.75
C ILE A 1001 -35.13 -11.00 -13.02
N THR A 1002 -36.24 -10.81 -12.31
CA THR A 1002 -37.08 -11.90 -11.81
C THR A 1002 -38.48 -11.85 -12.39
N TYR A 1003 -38.98 -13.03 -12.79
CA TYR A 1003 -40.29 -13.23 -13.38
C TYR A 1003 -40.88 -14.56 -12.88
N GLU A 1004 -42.12 -14.52 -12.38
CA GLU A 1004 -42.84 -15.68 -11.81
C GLU A 1004 -42.08 -16.51 -10.74
N GLY A 1005 -41.09 -15.91 -10.08
CA GLY A 1005 -40.29 -16.53 -9.01
C GLY A 1005 -38.92 -17.02 -9.44
N GLU A 1006 -38.68 -17.15 -10.75
CA GLU A 1006 -37.35 -17.44 -11.30
C GLU A 1006 -36.52 -16.15 -11.42
N THR A 1007 -35.19 -16.27 -11.31
CA THR A 1007 -34.24 -15.14 -11.43
C THR A 1007 -33.14 -15.49 -12.42
N GLY A 1008 -32.91 -14.62 -13.39
CA GLY A 1008 -31.91 -14.84 -14.44
C GLY A 1008 -31.63 -13.58 -15.25
N TYR A 1009 -31.02 -13.78 -16.41
CA TYR A 1009 -30.50 -12.72 -17.26
C TYR A 1009 -31.20 -12.67 -18.61
N CYS A 1010 -31.51 -11.47 -19.11
CA CYS A 1010 -32.07 -11.25 -20.44
C CYS A 1010 -31.38 -10.05 -21.11
N LEU A 1011 -31.52 -9.90 -22.43
CA LEU A 1011 -30.88 -8.78 -23.14
C LEU A 1011 -31.53 -7.44 -22.81
N THR A 1012 -30.72 -6.44 -22.46
CA THR A 1012 -31.14 -5.06 -22.15
C THR A 1012 -31.96 -4.46 -23.29
N ASN A 1013 -31.57 -4.72 -24.54
CA ASN A 1013 -32.26 -4.24 -25.75
C ASN A 1013 -33.69 -4.82 -25.96
N LYS A 1014 -34.11 -5.79 -25.15
CA LYS A 1014 -35.47 -6.39 -25.17
C LYS A 1014 -36.40 -5.83 -24.09
N LEU A 1015 -35.91 -4.90 -23.27
CA LEU A 1015 -36.70 -4.21 -22.25
C LEU A 1015 -36.94 -2.75 -22.64
N LEU A 1016 -38.14 -2.26 -22.33
CA LEU A 1016 -38.52 -0.85 -22.33
C LEU A 1016 -38.47 -0.38 -20.87
N PHE A 1017 -37.64 0.62 -20.61
CA PHE A 1017 -37.38 1.13 -19.26
C PHE A 1017 -38.20 2.38 -18.98
N PHE A 1018 -38.84 2.41 -17.81
CA PHE A 1018 -39.56 3.56 -17.29
C PHE A 1018 -38.93 3.95 -15.96
N ALA A 1019 -38.37 5.16 -15.93
CA ALA A 1019 -37.75 5.72 -14.73
C ALA A 1019 -38.79 5.88 -13.60
N PRO A 1020 -38.37 5.74 -12.32
CA PRO A 1020 -39.21 6.12 -11.20
C PRO A 1020 -39.59 7.62 -11.27
N ASN A 1021 -40.85 7.94 -10.98
CA ASN A 1021 -41.37 9.31 -10.85
C ASN A 1021 -40.96 9.96 -9.52
#